data_AF-Q4DUI7-F1
#
_entry.id   AF-Q4DUI7-F1
#
_cell.length_a   1.000
_cell.length_b   1.000
_cell.length_c   1.000
_cell.angle_alpha   90.00
_cell.angle_beta   90.00
_cell.angle_gamma   90.00
#
_symmetry.space_group_name_H-M   'P 1'
#
loop_
_entity.id
_entity.type
_entity.pdbx_description
1 polymer ?
#
loop_
_entity_poly.entity_id
_entity_poly.type
_entity_poly.pdbx_seq_one_letter_code
_entity_poly.pdbx_strand_id
1 'polypeptide(L)'
;MTGERRAKQRRLEKSAADGLREQMRSSWPRVLTVEDDGTGENHVKLCVEHDAPHDHCALECWNLQGLIGENERFGLFVSFFRHAVTGEEELSDGEGSVTYAAEVSWVIVDHEKKKYYRFSELDHRAPIMAAYLAADGGITGDEYFLQALSEQFSQNRLPLPDRVMKGTTSLHTDMLDLQYGDNRLTVIPKKTGKKNTSFSWYKLSLSGTTFETGDADPQREVRVVVELTLKPTQPAVLHGNKGVVGLKDDWGHDMFHYLIPHCMVVEGTFRMMRASDDLEIARCPDLKGAKIWMSHSFGCAVPRNIGESNYLRKQCQQCGYLPHFWNCCVIHLDNETADAIGVVYALDPAHWKPVDIYVTLQSGTTGKIEHQHEGVELVAKSTSQHRSDATGILFTTQWTLITPFRDDAKLEVLLDATFPDQEFTTLFAQPSVWLGAVQVSGKIVASDGTSTGVTGKGFLQCCGKDGLNNVKKMHDMLREVSTARMEDLEVGVKDSLNEMVNSFAASATSNVKTLMSLQGQTLSDAHLVLFTSFLGVYGYIFHHPTGKKEALEAIQWCHGKWLGYFGNAYIDVKTLMLRSFMLRELSYVLKSRCASWIPTHMQVIDPVVAPPSNINAVMGKDNCSEEEVVPSLPHFGTSPSKLDLSQLRANFSGKWTLDSTRGTDNISAFLSAQGVHVLWRNLIANTSLNLFVTVDEEKQTMRFNHRRSFWGREFVIQLDGSYGEQRCASRGTIRSRACVFPGGTGVCIEKKISNQMIERDWYTFEDGGETMVEVMRLYSDKAAENKKDSPSVLPISVCVRYFTLCLERSVS
;
A
#
# COMPACT_ATOMS: atom_id res chain seq x y z
N MET A 1 -27.93 -25.72 -8.51
CA MET A 1 -27.24 -25.28 -9.75
C MET A 1 -27.09 -26.48 -10.67
N THR A 2 -27.61 -26.44 -11.89
CA THR A 2 -27.52 -27.51 -12.88
C THR A 2 -26.08 -27.66 -13.41
N GLY A 3 -25.69 -28.88 -13.81
CA GLY A 3 -24.33 -29.20 -14.27
C GLY A 3 -23.84 -28.35 -15.44
N GLU A 4 -24.75 -27.95 -16.34
CA GLU A 4 -24.44 -27.08 -17.49
C GLU A 4 -23.99 -25.68 -17.08
N ARG A 5 -24.62 -25.06 -16.07
CA ARG A 5 -24.19 -23.75 -15.56
C ARG A 5 -22.78 -23.81 -14.97
N ARG A 6 -22.44 -24.89 -14.26
CA ARG A 6 -21.08 -25.11 -13.73
C ARG A 6 -20.05 -25.31 -14.85
N ALA A 7 -20.39 -26.06 -15.90
CA ALA A 7 -19.50 -26.28 -17.03
C ALA A 7 -19.24 -24.97 -17.82
N LYS A 8 -20.28 -24.16 -18.06
CA LYS A 8 -20.15 -22.86 -18.72
C LYS A 8 -19.29 -21.89 -17.91
N GLN A 9 -19.51 -21.83 -16.59
CA GLN A 9 -18.71 -21.01 -15.68
C GLN A 9 -17.23 -21.41 -15.69
N ARG A 10 -16.93 -22.71 -15.60
CA ARG A 10 -15.55 -23.21 -15.65
C ARG A 10 -14.85 -22.91 -16.98
N ARG A 11 -15.56 -22.94 -18.11
CA ARG A 11 -15.01 -22.58 -19.42
C ARG A 11 -14.68 -21.08 -19.51
N LEU A 12 -15.54 -20.21 -18.98
CA LEU A 12 -15.30 -18.77 -18.92
C LEU A 12 -14.11 -18.43 -17.99
N GLU A 13 -14.04 -19.06 -16.82
CA GLU A 13 -12.93 -18.90 -15.88
C GLU A 13 -11.60 -19.37 -16.49
N LYS A 14 -11.59 -20.51 -17.18
CA LYS A 14 -10.39 -20.99 -17.89
C LYS A 14 -9.97 -20.03 -19.01
N SER A 15 -10.92 -19.54 -19.81
CA SER A 15 -10.61 -18.58 -20.88
C SER A 15 -10.06 -17.25 -20.35
N ALA A 16 -10.57 -16.75 -19.22
CA ALA A 16 -10.04 -15.55 -18.56
C ALA A 16 -8.63 -15.79 -18.01
N ALA A 17 -8.39 -16.95 -17.39
CA ALA A 17 -7.07 -17.35 -16.90
C ALA A 17 -6.03 -17.43 -18.03
N ASP A 18 -6.37 -18.12 -19.11
CA ASP A 18 -5.48 -18.30 -20.27
C ASP A 18 -5.14 -16.94 -20.91
N GLY A 19 -6.11 -16.03 -21.03
CA GLY A 19 -5.90 -14.67 -21.55
C GLY A 19 -4.99 -13.81 -20.68
N LEU A 20 -5.22 -13.79 -19.36
CA LEU A 20 -4.37 -13.08 -18.39
C LEU A 20 -2.94 -13.63 -18.37
N ARG A 21 -2.79 -14.95 -18.40
CA ARG A 21 -1.49 -15.63 -18.38
C ARG A 21 -0.69 -15.34 -19.65
N GLU A 22 -1.33 -15.45 -20.82
CA GLU A 22 -0.68 -15.14 -22.10
C GLU A 22 -0.24 -13.67 -22.16
N GLN A 23 -1.09 -12.76 -21.69
CA GLN A 23 -0.75 -11.34 -21.65
C GLN A 23 0.45 -11.06 -20.75
N MET A 24 0.47 -11.57 -19.51
CA MET A 24 1.62 -11.42 -18.62
C MET A 24 2.90 -11.95 -19.26
N ARG A 25 2.83 -13.12 -19.89
CA ARG A 25 3.97 -13.78 -20.54
C ARG A 25 4.40 -13.15 -21.85
N SER A 26 3.54 -12.36 -22.49
CA SER A 26 3.89 -11.65 -23.73
C SER A 26 5.02 -10.63 -23.55
N SER A 27 5.26 -10.18 -22.30
CA SER A 27 6.39 -9.33 -21.93
C SER A 27 7.68 -10.11 -21.64
N TRP A 28 7.62 -11.43 -21.54
CA TRP A 28 8.78 -12.26 -21.21
C TRP A 28 9.60 -12.60 -22.47
N PRO A 29 10.89 -12.95 -22.32
CA PRO A 29 11.74 -13.32 -23.45
C PRO A 29 11.18 -14.54 -24.21
N ARG A 30 11.00 -14.41 -25.53
CA ARG A 30 10.45 -15.47 -26.39
C ARG A 30 11.37 -16.68 -26.55
N VAL A 31 12.68 -16.49 -26.42
CA VAL A 31 13.68 -17.56 -26.64
C VAL A 31 13.58 -18.69 -25.61
N LEU A 32 12.91 -18.45 -24.48
CA LEU A 32 12.78 -19.42 -23.38
C LEU A 32 11.44 -20.20 -23.40
N THR A 33 10.47 -19.76 -24.21
CA THR A 33 9.16 -20.44 -24.31
C THR A 33 9.13 -21.54 -25.37
N VAL A 34 10.17 -21.65 -26.20
CA VAL A 34 10.35 -22.73 -27.17
C VAL A 34 11.39 -23.72 -26.62
N GLU A 35 11.05 -25.01 -26.60
CA GLU A 35 11.97 -26.09 -26.23
C GLU A 35 13.15 -26.15 -27.21
N ASP A 36 14.20 -25.36 -26.97
CA ASP A 36 15.47 -25.47 -27.71
C ASP A 36 16.55 -26.00 -26.76
N ASP A 37 16.93 -27.27 -26.97
CA ASP A 37 17.84 -28.06 -26.12
C ASP A 37 19.33 -27.81 -26.43
N GLY A 38 19.68 -26.73 -27.12
CA GLY A 38 21.06 -26.59 -27.59
C GLY A 38 21.45 -25.18 -27.97
N THR A 39 22.03 -24.45 -27.03
CA THR A 39 23.26 -23.65 -27.20
C THR A 39 23.49 -22.86 -25.92
N GLY A 40 24.75 -22.76 -25.47
CA GLY A 40 25.11 -22.13 -24.21
C GLY A 40 24.42 -20.78 -24.01
N GLU A 41 23.86 -20.58 -22.82
CA GLU A 41 23.14 -19.38 -22.38
C GLU A 41 24.00 -18.12 -22.54
N ASN A 42 24.05 -17.57 -23.75
CA ASN A 42 24.67 -16.28 -24.00
C ASN A 42 23.59 -15.20 -23.92
N HIS A 43 23.12 -14.95 -22.69
CA HIS A 43 22.10 -13.96 -22.36
C HIS A 43 22.59 -12.51 -22.46
N VAL A 44 23.68 -12.22 -23.19
CA VAL A 44 24.17 -10.85 -23.42
C VAL A 44 23.07 -9.93 -23.96
N LYS A 45 22.16 -10.46 -24.78
CA LYS A 45 21.03 -9.70 -25.34
C LYS A 45 19.90 -9.48 -24.35
N LEU A 46 19.75 -10.34 -23.34
CA LEU A 46 18.65 -10.29 -22.38
C LEU A 46 18.55 -8.91 -21.73
N CYS A 47 19.67 -8.39 -21.24
CA CYS A 47 19.71 -7.07 -20.59
C CYS A 47 19.35 -5.95 -21.58
N VAL A 48 19.81 -6.04 -22.83
CA VAL A 48 19.49 -5.03 -23.85
C VAL A 48 18.00 -5.03 -24.20
N GLU A 49 17.36 -6.21 -24.20
CA GLU A 49 15.96 -6.39 -24.61
C GLU A 49 14.98 -6.19 -23.44
N HIS A 50 15.40 -6.46 -22.21
CA HIS A 50 14.51 -6.57 -21.05
C HIS A 50 14.94 -5.76 -19.81
N ASP A 51 15.97 -4.91 -19.88
CA ASP A 51 16.23 -3.97 -18.77
C ASP A 51 15.19 -2.83 -18.73
N ALA A 52 14.53 -2.51 -19.85
CA ALA A 52 13.51 -1.47 -19.92
C ALA A 52 12.20 -1.90 -19.23
N PRO A 53 11.37 -0.95 -18.76
CA PRO A 53 10.09 -1.24 -18.13
C PRO A 53 9.09 -1.93 -19.05
N HIS A 54 8.30 -2.87 -18.52
CA HIS A 54 7.33 -3.66 -19.30
C HIS A 54 5.87 -3.19 -19.14
N ASP A 55 5.04 -3.29 -20.18
CA ASP A 55 3.66 -2.76 -20.18
C ASP A 55 2.60 -3.68 -19.54
N HIS A 56 2.92 -4.96 -19.31
CA HIS A 56 1.95 -5.98 -18.88
C HIS A 56 2.33 -6.71 -17.58
N CYS A 57 3.13 -6.07 -16.75
CA CYS A 57 3.57 -6.62 -15.46
C CYS A 57 2.98 -5.79 -14.32
N ALA A 58 2.28 -6.43 -13.39
CA ALA A 58 1.73 -5.72 -12.23
C ALA A 58 2.82 -5.30 -11.23
N LEU A 59 3.94 -6.00 -11.23
CA LEU A 59 5.10 -5.69 -10.41
C LEU A 59 6.37 -5.81 -11.25
N GLU A 60 7.24 -4.82 -11.11
CA GLU A 60 8.55 -4.78 -11.75
C GLU A 60 9.56 -4.15 -10.79
N CYS A 61 10.75 -4.74 -10.69
CA CYS A 61 11.74 -4.40 -9.68
C CYS A 61 13.17 -4.55 -10.19
N TRP A 62 13.96 -3.46 -10.11
CA TRP A 62 15.39 -3.45 -10.37
C TRP A 62 16.15 -3.32 -9.05
N ASN A 63 16.96 -4.33 -8.74
CA ASN A 63 17.72 -4.37 -7.49
C ASN A 63 19.21 -4.24 -7.74
N LEU A 64 19.91 -3.57 -6.82
CA LEU A 64 21.36 -3.55 -6.74
C LEU A 64 21.80 -3.78 -5.30
N GLN A 65 22.76 -4.67 -5.10
CA GLN A 65 23.38 -4.90 -3.79
C GLN A 65 24.88 -4.96 -3.91
N GLY A 66 25.60 -4.57 -2.87
CA GLY A 66 27.04 -4.77 -2.83
C GLY A 66 27.73 -4.01 -1.72
N LEU A 67 29.02 -4.26 -1.56
CA LEU A 67 29.83 -3.58 -0.56
C LEU A 67 30.65 -2.48 -1.22
N ILE A 68 30.63 -1.30 -0.62
CA ILE A 68 31.34 -0.11 -1.09
C ILE A 68 32.11 0.54 0.07
N GLY A 69 32.87 1.58 -0.25
CA GLY A 69 33.71 2.27 0.72
C GLY A 69 35.08 1.64 0.90
N GLU A 70 35.93 2.33 1.65
CA GLU A 70 37.22 1.78 2.07
C GLU A 70 37.02 0.49 2.87
N ASN A 71 37.80 -0.54 2.55
CA ASN A 71 37.72 -1.85 3.19
C ASN A 71 36.31 -2.46 3.21
N GLU A 72 35.45 -2.09 2.25
CA GLU A 72 34.07 -2.62 2.15
C GLU A 72 33.23 -2.29 3.40
N ARG A 73 33.46 -1.11 4.01
CA ARG A 73 32.77 -0.67 5.23
C ARG A 73 31.25 -0.59 5.09
N PHE A 74 30.73 -0.26 3.90
CA PHE A 74 29.32 0.03 3.71
C PHE A 74 28.65 -1.04 2.84
N GLY A 75 27.62 -1.68 3.37
CA GLY A 75 26.65 -2.41 2.55
C GLY A 75 25.67 -1.44 1.89
N LEU A 76 25.47 -1.59 0.60
CA LEU A 76 24.47 -0.87 -0.18
C LEU A 76 23.42 -1.86 -0.66
N PHE A 77 22.16 -1.55 -0.42
CA PHE A 77 21.01 -2.22 -1.03
C PHE A 77 20.13 -1.17 -1.69
N VAL A 78 19.66 -1.42 -2.91
CA VAL A 78 18.84 -0.49 -3.69
C VAL A 78 17.78 -1.29 -4.43
N SER A 79 16.55 -0.78 -4.42
CA SER A 79 15.45 -1.28 -5.23
C SER A 79 14.70 -0.10 -5.85
N PHE A 80 14.49 -0.17 -7.16
CA PHE A 80 13.50 0.62 -7.87
C PHE A 80 12.31 -0.29 -8.15
N PHE A 81 11.11 0.10 -7.74
CA PHE A 81 9.89 -0.64 -8.03
C PHE A 81 8.94 0.15 -8.92
N ARG A 82 8.17 -0.60 -9.70
CA ARG A 82 7.04 -0.11 -10.47
C ARG A 82 5.85 -1.04 -10.23
N HIS A 83 4.75 -0.48 -9.75
CA HIS A 83 3.53 -1.20 -9.36
C HIS A 83 2.36 -0.76 -10.21
N ALA A 84 1.63 -1.71 -10.80
CA ALA A 84 0.35 -1.40 -11.42
C ALA A 84 -0.68 -1.03 -10.34
N VAL A 85 -1.36 0.09 -10.56
CA VAL A 85 -2.46 0.54 -9.71
C VAL A 85 -3.74 -0.02 -10.28
N THR A 86 -4.25 -1.09 -9.65
CA THR A 86 -5.49 -1.72 -10.09
C THR A 86 -6.56 -1.72 -9.00
N GLY A 87 -7.82 -1.46 -9.38
CA GLY A 87 -8.97 -1.41 -8.46
C GLY A 87 -10.20 -2.17 -9.00
N GLU A 88 -11.27 -2.22 -8.20
CA GLU A 88 -12.59 -2.73 -8.62
C GLU A 88 -13.31 -1.80 -9.61
N GLU A 89 -12.96 -0.51 -9.63
CA GLU A 89 -13.61 0.51 -10.46
C GLU A 89 -12.78 0.73 -11.74
N GLU A 90 -13.46 0.90 -12.88
CA GLU A 90 -12.85 0.96 -14.22
C GLU A 90 -11.68 1.96 -14.29
N LEU A 91 -10.48 1.43 -14.51
CA LEU A 91 -9.26 2.20 -14.65
C LEU A 91 -9.23 2.86 -16.03
N SER A 92 -9.85 4.03 -16.16
CA SER A 92 -9.79 4.94 -17.32
C SER A 92 -10.22 4.39 -18.69
N ASP A 93 -10.67 5.30 -19.55
CA ASP A 93 -11.32 5.02 -20.82
C ASP A 93 -10.45 4.20 -21.77
N GLY A 94 -10.98 3.10 -22.31
CA GLY A 94 -10.86 2.65 -23.71
C GLY A 94 -9.49 2.37 -24.35
N GLU A 95 -8.42 3.01 -23.91
CA GLU A 95 -7.03 2.80 -24.27
C GLU A 95 -6.38 2.15 -23.05
N GLY A 96 -6.00 0.87 -23.17
CA GLY A 96 -5.51 0.02 -22.08
C GLY A 96 -4.17 0.44 -21.44
N SER A 97 -3.98 1.72 -21.13
CA SER A 97 -2.85 2.25 -20.38
C SER A 97 -3.05 1.97 -18.87
N VAL A 98 -2.29 1.00 -18.38
CA VAL A 98 -2.22 0.68 -16.95
C VAL A 98 -1.56 1.85 -16.24
N THR A 99 -2.18 2.37 -15.17
CA THR A 99 -1.53 3.37 -14.33
C THR A 99 -0.51 2.68 -13.44
N TYR A 100 0.70 3.23 -13.38
CA TYR A 100 1.77 2.73 -12.51
C TYR A 100 2.13 3.74 -11.43
N ALA A 101 2.57 3.23 -10.28
CA ALA A 101 3.24 3.99 -9.23
C ALA A 101 4.69 3.53 -9.07
N ALA A 102 5.54 4.47 -8.71
CA ALA A 102 6.96 4.25 -8.50
C ALA A 102 7.33 4.25 -7.01
N GLU A 103 8.34 3.45 -6.67
CA GLU A 103 9.00 3.46 -5.37
C GLU A 103 10.51 3.32 -5.59
N VAL A 104 11.29 4.04 -4.79
CA VAL A 104 12.72 3.77 -4.62
C VAL A 104 13.02 3.59 -3.14
N SER A 105 13.62 2.44 -2.82
CA SER A 105 13.97 2.05 -1.47
C SER A 105 15.44 1.62 -1.45
N TRP A 106 16.24 2.23 -0.59
CA TRP A 106 17.66 1.90 -0.47
C TRP A 106 18.18 2.10 0.94
N VAL A 107 19.32 1.46 1.20
CA VAL A 107 19.87 1.28 2.54
C VAL A 107 21.39 1.41 2.50
N ILE A 108 21.93 2.04 3.54
CA ILE A 108 23.34 1.96 3.88
C ILE A 108 23.52 1.21 5.20
N VAL A 109 24.25 0.10 5.15
CA VAL A 109 24.67 -0.71 6.30
C VAL A 109 26.10 -0.30 6.66
N ASP A 110 26.28 0.47 7.74
CA ASP A 110 27.61 0.83 8.25
C ASP A 110 28.11 -0.27 9.19
N HIS A 111 29.02 -1.12 8.70
CA HIS A 111 29.57 -2.23 9.48
C HIS A 111 30.47 -1.77 10.64
N GLU A 112 31.11 -0.62 10.52
CA GLU A 112 32.01 -0.09 11.55
C GLU A 112 31.21 0.45 12.74
N LYS A 113 30.15 1.22 12.46
CA LYS A 113 29.29 1.81 13.50
C LYS A 113 28.13 0.90 13.90
N LYS A 114 27.90 -0.20 13.17
CA LYS A 114 26.74 -1.08 13.30
C LYS A 114 25.44 -0.27 13.25
N LYS A 115 25.33 0.55 12.21
CA LYS A 115 24.19 1.45 11.97
C LYS A 115 23.55 1.13 10.63
N TYR A 116 22.23 1.28 10.60
CA TYR A 116 21.38 0.97 9.47
C TYR A 116 20.61 2.22 9.09
N TYR A 117 20.83 2.73 7.87
CA TYR A 117 20.28 3.99 7.39
C TYR A 117 19.27 3.74 6.28
N ARG A 118 18.04 4.20 6.47
CA ARG A 118 16.90 3.87 5.59
C ARG A 118 16.49 5.05 4.73
N PHE A 119 16.32 4.79 3.43
CA PHE A 119 15.83 5.76 2.47
C PHE A 119 14.68 5.11 1.71
N SER A 120 13.46 5.60 1.90
CA SER A 120 12.29 5.16 1.13
C SER A 120 11.51 6.36 0.60
N GLU A 121 11.35 6.41 -0.72
CA GLU A 121 10.58 7.43 -1.40
C GLU A 121 9.58 6.80 -2.37
N LEU A 122 8.36 7.31 -2.32
CA LEU A 122 7.19 6.75 -2.99
C LEU A 122 6.52 7.81 -3.86
N ASP A 123 5.80 7.37 -4.88
CA ASP A 123 5.03 8.24 -5.78
C ASP A 123 4.21 9.28 -5.00
N HIS A 124 4.10 10.50 -5.53
CA HIS A 124 3.28 11.56 -4.95
C HIS A 124 1.81 11.19 -4.70
N ARG A 125 1.29 10.18 -5.41
CA ARG A 125 -0.05 9.64 -5.23
C ARG A 125 -0.12 8.51 -4.19
N ALA A 126 1.02 8.06 -3.64
CA ALA A 126 1.07 6.94 -2.72
C ALA A 126 0.13 7.09 -1.49
N PRO A 127 0.02 8.26 -0.82
CA PRO A 127 -0.92 8.40 0.30
C PRO A 127 -2.36 8.10 -0.10
N ILE A 128 -2.81 8.65 -1.24
CA ILE A 128 -4.19 8.48 -1.68
C ILE A 128 -4.46 7.09 -2.23
N MET A 129 -3.47 6.49 -2.91
CA MET A 129 -3.54 5.10 -3.35
C MET A 129 -3.62 4.13 -2.17
N ALA A 130 -2.80 4.35 -1.14
CA ALA A 130 -2.82 3.55 0.07
C ALA A 130 -4.17 3.66 0.80
N ALA A 131 -4.74 4.87 0.86
CA ALA A 131 -6.08 5.08 1.42
C ALA A 131 -7.16 4.31 0.63
N TYR A 132 -7.06 4.26 -0.70
CA TYR A 132 -7.96 3.45 -1.52
C TYR A 132 -7.81 1.96 -1.26
N LEU A 133 -6.58 1.45 -1.27
CA LEU A 133 -6.33 0.02 -1.02
C LEU A 133 -6.78 -0.39 0.39
N ALA A 134 -6.63 0.48 1.39
CA ALA A 134 -7.18 0.25 2.73
C ALA A 134 -8.72 0.22 2.74
N ALA A 135 -9.38 1.11 1.99
CA ALA A 135 -10.84 1.18 1.93
C ALA A 135 -11.47 0.02 1.13
N ASP A 136 -10.86 -0.37 0.00
CA ASP A 136 -11.32 -1.47 -0.87
C ASP A 136 -10.96 -2.86 -0.31
N GLY A 137 -10.17 -2.93 0.76
CA GLY A 137 -9.70 -4.18 1.36
C GLY A 137 -8.58 -4.85 0.57
N GLY A 138 -7.90 -4.09 -0.31
CA GLY A 138 -6.65 -4.50 -0.97
C GLY A 138 -5.48 -4.62 0.01
N ILE A 139 -5.49 -3.83 1.09
CA ILE A 139 -4.63 -4.05 2.26
C ILE A 139 -5.46 -4.80 3.31
N THR A 140 -5.00 -5.99 3.70
CA THR A 140 -5.60 -6.73 4.81
C THR A 140 -4.96 -6.31 6.13
N GLY A 141 -5.76 -6.09 7.16
CA GLY A 141 -5.26 -5.62 8.45
C GLY A 141 -6.36 -5.40 9.47
N ASP A 142 -5.97 -5.08 10.70
CA ASP A 142 -6.89 -4.63 11.74
C ASP A 142 -7.54 -3.30 11.35
N GLU A 143 -8.86 -3.20 11.47
CA GLU A 143 -9.65 -2.04 11.05
C GLU A 143 -9.18 -0.74 11.73
N TYR A 144 -8.82 -0.79 13.02
CA TYR A 144 -8.35 0.38 13.76
C TYR A 144 -6.92 0.78 13.36
N PHE A 145 -6.09 -0.20 12.96
CA PHE A 145 -4.78 0.09 12.39
C PHE A 145 -4.88 0.75 11.02
N LEU A 146 -5.76 0.25 10.15
CA LEU A 146 -6.06 0.88 8.86
C LEU A 146 -6.65 2.28 9.05
N GLN A 147 -7.47 2.49 10.08
CA GLN A 147 -7.99 3.81 10.40
C GLN A 147 -6.87 4.78 10.86
N ALA A 148 -5.95 4.32 11.71
CA ALA A 148 -4.79 5.13 12.11
C ALA A 148 -3.88 5.49 10.91
N LEU A 149 -3.68 4.56 9.98
CA LEU A 149 -2.98 4.83 8.71
C LEU A 149 -3.76 5.86 7.86
N SER A 150 -5.07 5.71 7.75
CA SER A 150 -5.93 6.63 7.00
C SER A 150 -5.87 8.06 7.53
N GLU A 151 -5.63 8.27 8.83
CA GLU A 151 -5.40 9.60 9.42
C GLU A 151 -4.10 10.26 8.92
N GLN A 152 -3.08 9.48 8.55
CA GLN A 152 -1.86 10.01 7.93
C GLN A 152 -2.09 10.32 6.45
N PHE A 153 -2.77 9.40 5.74
CA PHE A 153 -3.03 9.56 4.32
C PHE A 153 -3.93 10.75 4.00
N SER A 154 -4.92 11.05 4.85
CA SER A 154 -5.78 12.24 4.69
C SER A 154 -5.00 13.56 4.77
N GLN A 155 -3.83 13.55 5.41
CA GLN A 155 -2.92 14.69 5.48
C GLN A 155 -1.81 14.63 4.43
N ASN A 156 -1.96 13.78 3.41
CA ASN A 156 -0.97 13.53 2.38
C ASN A 156 0.41 13.10 2.94
N ARG A 157 0.41 12.35 4.05
CA ARG A 157 1.60 11.80 4.70
C ARG A 157 1.66 10.28 4.59
N LEU A 158 2.88 9.77 4.69
CA LEU A 158 3.17 8.33 4.77
C LEU A 158 3.79 8.03 6.15
N PRO A 159 3.63 6.79 6.66
CA PRO A 159 4.27 6.39 7.90
C PRO A 159 5.79 6.30 7.75
N LEU A 160 6.55 6.79 8.74
CA LEU A 160 8.01 6.73 8.66
C LEU A 160 8.54 5.29 8.55
N PRO A 161 9.65 5.07 7.82
CA PRO A 161 10.54 6.05 7.17
C PRO A 161 10.08 6.49 5.75
N ASP A 162 8.92 6.03 5.30
CA ASP A 162 8.41 6.32 3.95
C ASP A 162 8.14 7.81 3.75
N ARG A 163 8.46 8.30 2.55
CA ARG A 163 8.18 9.69 2.16
C ARG A 163 7.67 9.77 0.73
N VAL A 164 6.98 10.87 0.43
CA VAL A 164 6.67 11.22 -0.96
C VAL A 164 7.94 11.74 -1.64
N MET A 165 8.20 11.28 -2.87
CA MET A 165 9.27 11.78 -3.73
C MET A 165 9.12 13.29 -3.96
N LYS A 166 10.22 14.05 -3.84
CA LYS A 166 10.22 15.52 -4.04
C LYS A 166 10.33 15.94 -5.50
N GLY A 167 10.89 15.08 -6.35
CA GLY A 167 11.14 15.35 -7.77
C GLY A 167 10.17 14.65 -8.70
N THR A 168 10.33 14.88 -10.00
CA THR A 168 9.54 14.21 -11.03
C THR A 168 9.89 12.73 -11.11
N THR A 169 8.87 11.90 -11.32
CA THR A 169 9.03 10.51 -11.71
C THR A 169 8.96 10.43 -13.23
N SER A 170 10.00 9.95 -13.89
CA SER A 170 10.00 9.67 -15.32
C SER A 170 10.72 8.38 -15.63
N LEU A 171 10.25 7.68 -16.67
CA LEU A 171 10.87 6.48 -17.20
C LEU A 171 10.79 6.49 -18.72
N HIS A 172 11.74 5.80 -19.36
CA HIS A 172 11.72 5.49 -20.78
C HIS A 172 11.26 4.04 -20.97
N THR A 173 10.37 3.78 -21.94
CA THR A 173 9.84 2.42 -22.21
C THR A 173 10.71 1.61 -23.16
N ASP A 174 11.64 2.27 -23.85
CA ASP A 174 12.54 1.67 -24.85
C ASP A 174 13.97 1.45 -24.34
N MET A 175 14.30 1.99 -23.16
CA MET A 175 15.60 1.82 -22.52
C MET A 175 15.50 1.97 -21.01
N LEU A 176 16.46 1.37 -20.29
CA LEU A 176 16.60 1.60 -18.86
C LEU A 176 17.09 3.03 -18.59
N ASP A 177 16.15 3.89 -18.23
CA ASP A 177 16.39 5.23 -17.69
C ASP A 177 15.28 5.56 -16.68
N LEU A 178 15.52 5.18 -15.42
CA LEU A 178 14.60 5.40 -14.32
C LEU A 178 15.03 6.65 -13.57
N GLN A 179 14.15 7.63 -13.44
CA GLN A 179 14.36 8.83 -12.62
C GLN A 179 13.23 8.94 -11.60
N TYR A 180 13.51 8.56 -10.35
CA TYR A 180 12.56 8.55 -9.24
C TYR A 180 13.00 9.59 -8.20
N GLY A 181 12.46 10.81 -8.32
CA GLY A 181 12.90 11.92 -7.48
C GLY A 181 14.36 12.27 -7.76
N ASP A 182 15.22 12.21 -6.75
CA ASP A 182 16.67 12.46 -6.87
C ASP A 182 17.47 11.17 -7.16
N ASN A 183 16.80 10.04 -7.32
CA ASN A 183 17.42 8.73 -7.52
C ASN A 183 17.29 8.30 -8.99
N ARG A 184 18.37 7.81 -9.58
CA ARG A 184 18.43 7.44 -10.99
C ARG A 184 19.18 6.15 -11.24
N LEU A 185 18.66 5.32 -12.13
CA LEU A 185 19.33 4.14 -12.67
C LEU A 185 19.24 4.18 -14.20
N THR A 186 20.37 4.21 -14.89
CA THR A 186 20.40 4.29 -16.36
C THR A 186 21.39 3.34 -16.98
N VAL A 187 21.11 2.97 -18.24
CA VAL A 187 22.10 2.37 -19.13
C VAL A 187 22.95 3.45 -19.81
N ILE A 188 24.27 3.30 -19.81
CA ILE A 188 25.19 4.21 -20.50
C ILE A 188 25.23 3.84 -21.99
N PRO A 189 24.90 4.77 -22.90
CA PRO A 189 24.96 4.51 -24.33
C PRO A 189 26.37 4.13 -24.79
N LYS A 190 26.51 3.07 -25.59
CA LYS A 190 27.80 2.72 -26.20
C LYS A 190 28.21 3.84 -27.16
N LYS A 191 29.44 4.36 -27.01
CA LYS A 191 30.04 5.22 -28.05
C LYS A 191 30.21 4.39 -29.33
N THR A 192 29.56 4.81 -30.41
CA THR A 192 29.74 4.26 -31.76
C THR A 192 31.23 4.23 -32.10
N GLY A 193 31.82 3.04 -32.22
CA GLY A 193 33.22 2.86 -32.65
C GLY A 193 34.13 2.04 -31.74
N LYS A 194 33.77 1.75 -30.48
CA LYS A 194 34.55 0.80 -29.66
C LYS A 194 34.09 -0.65 -29.90
N LYS A 195 34.91 -1.42 -30.63
CA LYS A 195 34.78 -2.88 -30.73
C LYS A 195 34.99 -3.54 -29.35
N ASN A 196 34.18 -4.54 -29.02
CA ASN A 196 34.33 -5.51 -27.92
C ASN A 196 34.07 -5.07 -26.45
N THR A 197 32.93 -4.44 -26.15
CA THR A 197 32.25 -4.80 -24.90
C THR A 197 30.86 -5.34 -25.23
N SER A 198 30.64 -6.64 -24.99
CA SER A 198 29.34 -7.30 -25.17
C SER A 198 28.28 -6.65 -24.29
N PHE A 199 28.62 -6.37 -23.03
CA PHE A 199 27.70 -5.88 -22.00
C PHE A 199 27.43 -4.37 -22.05
N SER A 200 26.22 -3.99 -21.64
CA SER A 200 25.83 -2.63 -21.32
C SER A 200 26.46 -2.18 -19.99
N TRP A 201 26.76 -0.90 -19.87
CA TRP A 201 27.24 -0.32 -18.61
C TRP A 201 26.08 0.43 -17.96
N TYR A 202 26.11 0.58 -16.65
CA TYR A 202 25.03 1.22 -15.90
C TYR A 202 25.57 2.39 -15.09
N LYS A 203 24.74 3.39 -14.87
CA LYS A 203 25.00 4.47 -13.93
C LYS A 203 23.91 4.49 -12.87
N LEU A 204 24.33 4.48 -11.62
CA LEU A 204 23.49 4.63 -10.44
C LEU A 204 23.81 5.97 -9.78
N SER A 205 22.79 6.78 -9.53
CA SER A 205 22.86 8.03 -8.79
C SER A 205 21.81 8.00 -7.69
N LEU A 206 22.22 8.08 -6.43
CA LEU A 206 21.33 8.10 -5.28
C LEU A 206 21.60 9.33 -4.44
N SER A 207 20.53 9.97 -3.99
CA SER A 207 20.61 11.09 -3.06
C SER A 207 19.39 11.05 -2.16
N GLY A 208 19.62 11.11 -0.86
CA GLY A 208 18.56 10.96 0.11
C GLY A 208 18.93 11.50 1.47
N THR A 209 17.92 11.66 2.32
CA THR A 209 18.08 11.99 3.73
C THR A 209 17.21 11.04 4.53
N THR A 210 17.78 10.38 5.55
CA THR A 210 17.03 9.48 6.43
C THR A 210 16.01 10.27 7.26
N PHE A 211 14.94 9.59 7.66
CA PHE A 211 13.91 10.07 8.58
C PHE A 211 13.51 8.92 9.51
N GLU A 212 14.31 8.71 10.55
CA GLU A 212 14.21 7.56 11.44
C GLU A 212 13.21 7.80 12.58
N THR A 213 13.03 9.06 13.00
CA THR A 213 12.10 9.42 14.08
C THR A 213 11.27 10.64 13.72
N GLY A 214 9.98 10.64 14.09
CA GLY A 214 9.15 11.84 14.07
C GLY A 214 9.54 12.87 15.13
N ASP A 215 10.31 12.44 16.14
CA ASP A 215 10.87 13.29 17.17
C ASP A 215 12.04 14.12 16.61
N ALA A 216 12.05 15.42 16.91
CA ALA A 216 12.96 16.44 16.40
C ALA A 216 14.41 16.31 16.91
N ASP A 217 15.04 15.14 16.79
CA ASP A 217 16.49 14.97 16.94
C ASP A 217 17.17 14.90 15.56
N PRO A 218 17.33 16.04 14.86
CA PRO A 218 17.96 16.08 13.54
C PRO A 218 19.45 15.73 13.59
N GLN A 219 20.03 15.42 14.75
CA GLN A 219 21.41 14.93 14.85
C GLN A 219 21.54 13.45 14.50
N ARG A 220 20.43 12.69 14.51
CA ARG A 220 20.41 11.27 14.13
C ARG A 220 20.30 11.06 12.63
N GLU A 221 19.72 12.02 11.93
CA GLU A 221 19.48 11.92 10.50
C GLU A 221 20.75 12.15 9.69
N VAL A 222 20.90 11.40 8.60
CA VAL A 222 22.03 11.51 7.68
C VAL A 222 21.54 11.80 6.27
N ARG A 223 22.30 12.63 5.55
CA ARG A 223 22.20 12.81 4.12
C ARG A 223 23.29 12.00 3.43
N VAL A 224 22.90 11.19 2.46
CA VAL A 224 23.82 10.35 1.71
C VAL A 224 23.69 10.62 0.22
N VAL A 225 24.83 10.66 -0.47
CA VAL A 225 24.94 10.73 -1.92
C VAL A 225 25.85 9.59 -2.39
N VAL A 226 25.39 8.83 -3.38
CA VAL A 226 26.11 7.71 -3.98
C VAL A 226 26.06 7.85 -5.51
N GLU A 227 27.23 7.82 -6.14
CA GLU A 227 27.34 7.81 -7.60
C GLU A 227 28.21 6.63 -8.00
N LEU A 228 27.71 5.67 -8.77
CA LEU A 228 28.47 4.51 -9.24
C LEU A 228 28.29 4.31 -10.73
N THR A 229 29.39 4.07 -11.44
CA THR A 229 29.37 3.52 -12.80
C THR A 229 29.70 2.03 -12.70
N LEU A 230 28.79 1.19 -13.18
CA LEU A 230 28.84 -0.26 -13.06
C LEU A 230 29.12 -0.90 -14.42
N LYS A 231 29.98 -1.91 -14.42
CA LYS A 231 30.32 -2.71 -15.60
C LYS A 231 30.14 -4.20 -15.28
N PRO A 232 29.18 -4.88 -15.92
CA PRO A 232 29.11 -6.34 -15.90
C PRO A 232 30.41 -6.97 -16.41
N THR A 233 30.90 -8.00 -15.71
CA THR A 233 32.05 -8.79 -16.12
C THR A 233 31.68 -10.19 -16.59
N GLN A 234 30.44 -10.62 -16.32
CA GLN A 234 29.86 -11.89 -16.78
C GLN A 234 28.44 -11.68 -17.34
N PRO A 235 27.90 -12.63 -18.14
CA PRO A 235 26.52 -12.58 -18.61
C PRO A 235 25.49 -12.69 -17.48
N ALA A 236 24.27 -12.24 -17.77
CA ALA A 236 23.12 -12.45 -16.90
C ALA A 236 22.81 -13.94 -16.74
N VAL A 237 22.28 -14.29 -15.57
CA VAL A 237 21.86 -15.62 -15.15
C VAL A 237 20.36 -15.60 -14.97
N LEU A 238 19.66 -16.57 -15.55
CA LEU A 238 18.22 -16.75 -15.32
C LEU A 238 18.01 -17.38 -13.94
N HIS A 239 17.05 -16.86 -13.17
CA HIS A 239 16.66 -17.46 -11.90
C HIS A 239 15.41 -18.33 -12.06
N GLY A 240 15.08 -19.14 -11.06
CA GLY A 240 13.93 -20.03 -11.12
C GLY A 240 14.02 -21.08 -12.24
N ASN A 241 12.86 -21.57 -12.69
CA ASN A 241 12.79 -22.51 -13.80
C ASN A 241 12.75 -21.77 -15.13
N LYS A 242 13.87 -21.77 -15.87
CA LYS A 242 14.02 -21.06 -17.16
C LYS A 242 13.66 -19.57 -17.07
N GLY A 243 14.07 -18.90 -15.99
CA GLY A 243 13.78 -17.49 -15.73
C GLY A 243 12.51 -17.25 -14.92
N VAL A 244 11.66 -18.26 -14.70
CA VAL A 244 10.37 -18.08 -13.99
C VAL A 244 10.47 -18.50 -12.54
N VAL A 245 10.21 -17.55 -11.65
CA VAL A 245 10.01 -17.76 -10.21
C VAL A 245 8.52 -17.68 -9.95
N GLY A 246 7.92 -18.77 -9.46
CA GLY A 246 6.48 -18.87 -9.33
C GLY A 246 6.04 -20.10 -8.56
N LEU A 247 4.78 -20.11 -8.15
CA LEU A 247 4.16 -21.25 -7.47
C LEU A 247 3.15 -21.87 -8.42
N LYS A 248 3.21 -23.19 -8.61
CA LYS A 248 2.43 -23.90 -9.64
C LYS A 248 0.93 -23.55 -9.65
N ASP A 249 0.31 -23.45 -8.48
CA ASP A 249 -1.13 -23.19 -8.34
C ASP A 249 -1.48 -21.69 -8.26
N ASP A 250 -0.49 -20.81 -8.02
CA ASP A 250 -0.66 -19.37 -7.85
C ASP A 250 0.11 -18.57 -8.92
N TRP A 251 -0.16 -18.94 -10.18
CA TRP A 251 0.52 -18.34 -11.35
C TRP A 251 0.28 -16.83 -11.50
N GLY A 252 -0.74 -16.28 -10.85
CA GLY A 252 -1.06 -14.84 -10.90
C GLY A 252 0.05 -13.96 -10.32
N HIS A 253 0.96 -14.56 -9.54
CA HIS A 253 2.13 -13.92 -8.94
C HIS A 253 3.47 -14.43 -9.53
N ASP A 254 3.45 -15.18 -10.65
CA ASP A 254 4.67 -15.59 -11.33
C ASP A 254 5.46 -14.36 -11.78
N MET A 255 6.78 -14.39 -11.61
CA MET A 255 7.70 -13.38 -12.10
C MET A 255 8.79 -13.99 -12.95
N PHE A 256 9.16 -13.28 -14.02
CA PHE A 256 10.41 -13.50 -14.71
C PHE A 256 11.54 -12.81 -13.95
N HIS A 257 12.67 -13.48 -13.73
CA HIS A 257 13.78 -12.99 -12.92
C HIS A 257 15.12 -13.39 -13.53
N TYR A 258 15.99 -12.40 -13.74
CA TYR A 258 17.40 -12.61 -14.02
C TYR A 258 18.29 -11.75 -13.12
N LEU A 259 19.52 -12.21 -12.90
CA LEU A 259 20.54 -11.49 -12.15
C LEU A 259 21.84 -11.36 -12.94
N ILE A 260 22.61 -10.33 -12.64
CA ILE A 260 23.97 -10.09 -13.09
C ILE A 260 24.84 -10.15 -11.82
N PRO A 261 25.36 -11.33 -11.44
CA PRO A 261 26.04 -11.51 -10.17
C PRO A 261 27.39 -10.80 -10.10
N HIS A 262 28.03 -10.55 -11.23
CA HIS A 262 29.36 -9.95 -11.30
C HIS A 262 29.33 -8.62 -12.04
N CYS A 263 28.93 -7.56 -11.35
CA CYS A 263 29.16 -6.18 -11.77
C CYS A 263 30.31 -5.57 -10.97
N MET A 264 31.20 -4.85 -11.65
CA MET A 264 32.31 -4.14 -11.02
C MET A 264 32.05 -2.63 -11.07
N VAL A 265 32.28 -1.93 -9.95
CA VAL A 265 32.36 -0.47 -9.92
C VAL A 265 33.64 -0.03 -10.63
N VAL A 266 33.52 0.68 -11.75
CA VAL A 266 34.69 1.18 -12.51
C VAL A 266 35.15 2.56 -12.04
N GLU A 267 34.21 3.36 -11.53
CA GLU A 267 34.39 4.66 -10.88
C GLU A 267 33.17 4.92 -10.01
N GLY A 268 33.33 5.70 -8.95
CA GLY A 268 32.22 6.09 -8.10
C GLY A 268 32.62 6.98 -6.94
N THR A 269 31.62 7.57 -6.30
CA THR A 269 31.78 8.38 -5.10
C THR A 269 30.71 8.04 -4.08
N PHE A 270 31.07 8.13 -2.81
CA PHE A 270 30.16 8.00 -1.68
C PHE A 270 30.42 9.14 -0.70
N ARG A 271 29.35 9.78 -0.23
CA ARG A 271 29.42 10.82 0.78
C ARG A 271 28.25 10.70 1.75
N MET A 272 28.57 10.68 3.03
CA MET A 272 27.59 10.65 4.12
C MET A 272 27.85 11.82 5.06
N MET A 273 26.80 12.58 5.34
CA MET A 273 26.83 13.79 6.16
C MET A 273 25.71 13.72 7.19
N ARG A 274 25.90 14.38 8.33
CA ARG A 274 24.81 14.61 9.27
C ARG A 274 23.84 15.64 8.68
N ALA A 275 22.54 15.36 8.70
CA ALA A 275 21.55 16.16 7.99
C ALA A 275 21.31 17.55 8.60
N SER A 276 21.55 17.72 9.91
CA SER A 276 21.32 18.99 10.63
C SER A 276 22.31 20.09 10.29
N ASP A 277 23.57 19.75 10.04
CA ASP A 277 24.66 20.72 9.91
C ASP A 277 25.68 20.38 8.83
N ASP A 278 25.37 19.40 7.97
CA ASP A 278 26.20 18.91 6.88
C ASP A 278 27.61 18.44 7.32
N LEU A 279 27.80 18.09 8.59
CA LEU A 279 29.06 17.53 9.09
C LEU A 279 29.37 16.23 8.36
N GLU A 280 30.54 16.14 7.73
CA GLU A 280 30.98 14.93 7.02
C GLU A 280 31.26 13.78 8.00
N ILE A 281 30.50 12.69 7.86
CA ILE A 281 30.64 11.47 8.66
C ILE A 281 31.57 10.49 7.96
N ALA A 282 31.43 10.36 6.63
CA ALA A 282 32.27 9.52 5.81
C ALA A 282 32.29 10.02 4.35
N ARG A 283 33.43 9.80 3.68
CA ARG A 283 33.62 10.17 2.29
C ARG A 283 34.57 9.18 1.61
N CYS A 284 34.17 8.70 0.44
CA CYS A 284 35.01 7.87 -0.43
C CYS A 284 34.95 8.49 -1.85
N PRO A 285 35.94 9.32 -2.23
CA PRO A 285 35.88 10.10 -3.47
C PRO A 285 36.33 9.30 -4.72
N ASP A 286 36.94 8.13 -4.56
CA ASP A 286 37.42 7.29 -5.67
C ASP A 286 37.10 5.82 -5.37
N LEU A 287 35.84 5.45 -5.55
CA LEU A 287 35.40 4.06 -5.41
C LEU A 287 35.68 3.29 -6.70
N LYS A 288 36.44 2.19 -6.58
CA LYS A 288 36.76 1.31 -7.70
C LYS A 288 36.93 -0.13 -7.26
N GLY A 289 36.52 -1.08 -8.10
CA GLY A 289 36.73 -2.51 -7.89
C GLY A 289 35.70 -3.20 -7.01
N ALA A 290 34.83 -2.43 -6.33
CA ALA A 290 33.71 -2.98 -5.56
C ALA A 290 32.82 -3.88 -6.43
N LYS A 291 32.38 -5.01 -5.86
CA LYS A 291 31.52 -5.99 -6.52
C LYS A 291 30.06 -5.72 -6.18
N ILE A 292 29.23 -5.62 -7.21
CA ILE A 292 27.80 -5.33 -7.14
C ILE A 292 27.04 -6.47 -7.81
N TRP A 293 25.94 -6.89 -7.21
CA TRP A 293 24.90 -7.69 -7.83
C TRP A 293 23.85 -6.74 -8.38
N MET A 294 23.34 -7.06 -9.55
CA MET A 294 22.18 -6.40 -10.11
C MET A 294 21.16 -7.47 -10.45
N SER A 295 19.87 -7.22 -10.23
CA SER A 295 18.81 -8.09 -10.71
C SER A 295 17.65 -7.28 -11.25
N HIS A 296 16.88 -7.94 -12.12
CA HIS A 296 15.62 -7.41 -12.62
C HIS A 296 14.60 -8.53 -12.57
N SER A 297 13.47 -8.24 -11.92
CA SER A 297 12.32 -9.13 -11.86
C SER A 297 11.04 -8.41 -12.26
N PHE A 298 10.23 -9.04 -13.11
CA PHE A 298 8.98 -8.48 -13.61
C PHE A 298 7.93 -9.57 -13.85
N GLY A 299 6.68 -9.27 -13.52
CA GLY A 299 5.58 -10.21 -13.69
C GLY A 299 4.34 -9.77 -12.93
N CYS A 300 3.62 -10.76 -12.41
CA CYS A 300 2.30 -10.61 -11.80
C CYS A 300 1.21 -10.14 -12.80
N ALA A 301 0.02 -10.73 -12.71
CA ALA A 301 -1.06 -10.46 -13.64
C ALA A 301 -1.71 -9.09 -13.38
N VAL A 302 -1.86 -8.27 -14.44
CA VAL A 302 -2.62 -7.00 -14.39
C VAL A 302 -4.06 -7.24 -14.85
N PRO A 303 -5.07 -7.14 -13.97
CA PRO A 303 -6.46 -7.17 -14.41
C PRO A 303 -6.82 -5.88 -15.17
N ARG A 304 -7.48 -6.01 -16.32
CA ARG A 304 -7.96 -4.89 -17.15
C ARG A 304 -9.43 -4.56 -16.95
N ASN A 305 -10.18 -5.48 -16.36
CA ASN A 305 -11.60 -5.32 -16.14
C ASN A 305 -12.04 -6.01 -14.83
N ILE A 306 -13.25 -5.66 -14.40
CA ILE A 306 -13.88 -6.19 -13.18
C ILE A 306 -13.96 -7.72 -13.17
N GLY A 307 -14.14 -8.35 -14.34
CA GLY A 307 -14.21 -9.81 -14.47
C GLY A 307 -12.89 -10.48 -14.11
N GLU A 308 -11.79 -9.96 -14.63
CA GLU A 308 -10.42 -10.40 -14.35
C GLU A 308 -10.01 -10.11 -12.89
N SER A 309 -10.30 -8.92 -12.36
CA SER A 309 -10.03 -8.58 -10.96
C SER A 309 -10.75 -9.56 -10.01
N ASN A 310 -12.02 -9.86 -10.29
CA ASN A 310 -12.79 -10.83 -9.51
C ASN A 310 -12.25 -12.26 -9.66
N TYR A 311 -11.73 -12.62 -10.83
CA TYR A 311 -11.12 -13.93 -11.06
C TYR A 311 -9.84 -14.09 -10.22
N LEU A 312 -8.90 -13.15 -10.32
CA LEU A 312 -7.63 -13.19 -9.58
C LEU A 312 -7.87 -13.23 -8.06
N ARG A 313 -8.81 -12.42 -7.55
CA ARG A 313 -9.14 -12.43 -6.12
C ARG A 313 -9.75 -13.77 -5.68
N LYS A 314 -10.66 -14.34 -6.48
CA LYS A 314 -11.22 -15.68 -6.20
C LYS A 314 -10.15 -16.75 -6.22
N GLN A 315 -9.19 -16.66 -7.15
CA GLN A 315 -8.05 -17.57 -7.20
C GLN A 315 -7.23 -17.46 -5.91
N CYS A 316 -6.84 -16.24 -5.50
CA CYS A 316 -6.13 -16.01 -4.24
C CYS A 316 -6.89 -16.59 -3.04
N GLN A 317 -8.21 -16.39 -2.96
CA GLN A 317 -9.06 -16.94 -1.90
C GLN A 317 -9.17 -18.48 -1.94
N GLN A 318 -9.25 -19.06 -3.15
CA GLN A 318 -9.35 -20.52 -3.35
C GLN A 318 -8.03 -21.24 -3.08
N CYS A 319 -6.90 -20.59 -3.37
CA CYS A 319 -5.59 -21.08 -2.98
C CYS A 319 -5.47 -21.19 -1.46
N GLY A 320 -6.27 -20.48 -0.67
CA GLY A 320 -6.38 -20.66 0.79
C GLY A 320 -5.12 -20.25 1.57
N TYR A 321 -4.08 -19.80 0.89
CA TYR A 321 -2.83 -19.31 1.44
C TYR A 321 -2.79 -17.79 1.30
N LEU A 322 -2.36 -17.09 2.35
CA LEU A 322 -1.76 -15.76 2.16
C LEU A 322 -0.67 -15.92 1.08
N PRO A 323 -0.49 -14.96 0.14
CA PRO A 323 0.57 -15.05 -0.85
C PRO A 323 1.87 -15.40 -0.14
N HIS A 324 2.57 -16.42 -0.63
CA HIS A 324 3.77 -16.92 0.02
C HIS A 324 4.80 -15.79 0.14
N PHE A 325 5.60 -15.81 1.21
CA PHE A 325 6.67 -14.83 1.34
C PHE A 325 7.86 -15.24 0.49
N TRP A 326 8.10 -14.50 -0.59
CA TRP A 326 9.31 -14.65 -1.38
C TRP A 326 10.48 -13.95 -0.70
N ASN A 327 11.53 -14.73 -0.45
CA ASN A 327 12.79 -14.26 0.10
C ASN A 327 13.90 -14.51 -0.90
N CYS A 328 14.97 -13.73 -0.80
CA CYS A 328 16.13 -13.90 -1.67
C CYS A 328 17.43 -13.73 -0.89
N CYS A 329 18.49 -14.35 -1.40
CA CYS A 329 19.83 -14.25 -0.87
C CYS A 329 20.83 -14.28 -2.02
N VAL A 330 21.83 -13.41 -1.98
CA VAL A 330 22.93 -13.37 -2.94
C VAL A 330 24.25 -13.45 -2.20
N ILE A 331 25.18 -14.28 -2.68
CA ILE A 331 26.45 -14.59 -2.01
C ILE A 331 27.59 -14.52 -3.04
N HIS A 332 28.73 -13.97 -2.63
CA HIS A 332 30.02 -14.09 -3.32
C HIS A 332 30.95 -14.83 -2.38
N LEU A 333 31.53 -15.91 -2.89
CA LEU A 333 32.58 -16.64 -2.19
C LEU A 333 33.94 -16.03 -2.51
N ASP A 334 34.78 -15.96 -1.49
CA ASP A 334 36.19 -15.59 -1.57
C ASP A 334 37.04 -16.85 -1.88
N ASN A 335 36.63 -17.59 -2.91
CA ASN A 335 37.35 -18.76 -3.41
C ASN A 335 38.09 -18.45 -4.72
N GLU A 336 38.91 -19.39 -5.21
CA GLU A 336 39.74 -19.20 -6.41
C GLU A 336 38.93 -18.86 -7.68
N THR A 337 37.70 -19.37 -7.76
CA THR A 337 36.77 -19.16 -8.88
C THR A 337 35.87 -17.94 -8.71
N ALA A 338 35.95 -17.26 -7.56
CA ALA A 338 35.12 -16.12 -7.18
C ALA A 338 33.63 -16.37 -7.42
N ASP A 339 33.10 -17.46 -6.88
CA ASP A 339 31.77 -17.93 -7.23
C ASP A 339 30.66 -17.05 -6.64
N ALA A 340 29.63 -16.81 -7.46
CA ALA A 340 28.41 -16.16 -7.04
C ALA A 340 27.27 -17.18 -6.93
N ILE A 341 26.47 -17.04 -5.87
CA ILE A 341 25.28 -17.86 -5.62
C ILE A 341 24.09 -16.94 -5.44
N GLY A 342 23.00 -17.19 -6.17
CA GLY A 342 21.72 -16.53 -6.00
C GLY A 342 20.66 -17.54 -5.57
N VAL A 343 20.02 -17.31 -4.43
CA VAL A 343 18.95 -18.15 -3.86
C VAL A 343 17.65 -17.36 -3.83
N VAL A 344 16.57 -17.96 -4.31
CA VAL A 344 15.20 -17.43 -4.17
C VAL A 344 14.33 -18.55 -3.63
N TYR A 345 13.54 -18.26 -2.60
CA TYR A 345 12.70 -19.27 -1.98
C TYR A 345 11.38 -18.69 -1.48
N ALA A 346 10.33 -19.49 -1.58
CA ALA A 346 9.00 -19.17 -1.06
C ALA A 346 8.81 -19.81 0.31
N LEU A 347 8.35 -19.06 1.31
CA LEU A 347 7.96 -19.59 2.61
C LEU A 347 6.46 -19.83 2.71
N ASP A 348 6.10 -20.97 3.29
CA ASP A 348 4.75 -21.21 3.80
C ASP A 348 4.53 -20.37 5.07
N PRO A 349 3.56 -19.44 5.10
CA PRO A 349 3.27 -18.60 6.26
C PRO A 349 2.73 -19.40 7.47
N ALA A 350 2.14 -20.58 7.27
CA ALA A 350 1.61 -21.41 8.34
C ALA A 350 2.72 -22.16 9.11
N HIS A 351 3.69 -22.72 8.39
CA HIS A 351 4.74 -23.56 8.97
C HIS A 351 6.13 -22.91 9.00
N TRP A 352 6.31 -21.77 8.33
CA TRP A 352 7.59 -21.06 8.17
C TRP A 352 8.70 -21.96 7.61
N LYS A 353 8.35 -22.83 6.68
CA LYS A 353 9.28 -23.68 5.94
C LYS A 353 9.33 -23.28 4.47
N PRO A 354 10.49 -23.41 3.80
CA PRO A 354 10.56 -23.25 2.36
C PRO A 354 9.66 -24.28 1.65
N VAL A 355 8.87 -23.82 0.68
CA VAL A 355 8.02 -24.66 -0.20
C VAL A 355 8.77 -24.97 -1.49
N ASP A 356 9.34 -23.94 -2.10
CA ASP A 356 10.19 -24.03 -3.29
C ASP A 356 11.48 -23.25 -3.03
N ILE A 357 12.61 -23.79 -3.49
CA ILE A 357 13.93 -23.16 -3.40
C ILE A 357 14.61 -23.29 -4.77
N TYR A 358 15.06 -22.16 -5.30
CA TYR A 358 15.82 -22.06 -6.54
C TYR A 358 17.22 -21.53 -6.22
N VAL A 359 18.26 -22.21 -6.72
CA VAL A 359 19.64 -21.78 -6.59
C VAL A 359 20.27 -21.66 -7.97
N THR A 360 21.00 -20.57 -8.14
CA THR A 360 21.85 -20.31 -9.31
C THR A 360 23.29 -20.20 -8.85
N LEU A 361 24.22 -20.78 -9.60
CA LEU A 361 25.65 -20.68 -9.35
C LEU A 361 26.33 -20.16 -10.61
N GLN A 362 27.17 -19.13 -10.47
CA GLN A 362 27.99 -18.61 -11.56
C GLN A 362 29.45 -18.50 -11.16
N SER A 363 30.34 -18.88 -12.07
CA SER A 363 31.78 -18.72 -11.90
C SER A 363 32.22 -17.31 -12.24
N GLY A 364 32.89 -16.64 -11.30
CA GLY A 364 33.48 -15.33 -11.57
C GLY A 364 34.61 -15.39 -12.61
N THR A 365 35.33 -16.52 -12.70
CA THR A 365 36.45 -16.70 -13.63
C THR A 365 36.04 -17.25 -14.99
N THR A 366 35.16 -18.26 -15.03
CA THR A 366 34.77 -18.94 -16.29
C THR A 366 33.43 -18.48 -16.86
N GLY A 367 32.59 -17.82 -16.07
CA GLY A 367 31.22 -17.48 -16.46
C GLY A 367 30.25 -18.66 -16.53
N LYS A 368 30.69 -19.91 -16.24
CA LYS A 368 29.84 -21.11 -16.24
C LYS A 368 28.69 -20.94 -15.25
N ILE A 369 27.48 -21.28 -15.70
CA ILE A 369 26.23 -21.20 -14.93
C ILE A 369 25.71 -22.61 -14.63
N GLU A 370 25.21 -22.83 -13.42
CA GLU A 370 24.50 -24.04 -12.99
C GLU A 370 23.23 -23.66 -12.21
N HIS A 371 22.16 -24.45 -12.38
CA HIS A 371 20.89 -24.26 -11.69
C HIS A 371 20.59 -25.49 -10.83
N GLN A 372 20.17 -25.27 -9.59
CA GLN A 372 19.87 -26.33 -8.63
C GLN A 372 18.50 -26.08 -8.01
N HIS A 373 17.59 -27.04 -8.18
CA HIS A 373 16.24 -27.03 -7.60
C HIS A 373 15.99 -28.20 -6.65
N GLU A 374 16.91 -29.18 -6.64
CA GLU A 374 16.85 -30.37 -5.79
C GLU A 374 18.10 -30.46 -4.91
N GLY A 375 17.98 -31.10 -3.74
CA GLY A 375 19.09 -31.24 -2.80
C GLY A 375 19.51 -29.93 -2.12
N VAL A 376 18.72 -28.86 -2.26
CA VAL A 376 18.96 -27.57 -1.60
C VAL A 376 18.22 -27.54 -0.26
N GLU A 377 18.93 -27.18 0.80
CA GLU A 377 18.36 -26.91 2.12
C GLU A 377 18.77 -25.51 2.58
N LEU A 378 17.80 -24.69 2.94
CA LEU A 378 18.03 -23.40 3.61
C LEU A 378 17.30 -23.40 4.95
N VAL A 379 18.06 -23.44 6.03
CA VAL A 379 17.53 -23.60 7.39
C VAL A 379 17.80 -22.36 8.23
N ALA A 380 16.74 -21.65 8.60
CA ALA A 380 16.79 -20.57 9.58
C ALA A 380 17.08 -21.13 10.98
N LYS A 381 18.10 -20.61 11.67
CA LYS A 381 18.40 -21.02 13.05
C LYS A 381 17.45 -20.36 14.04
N SER A 382 16.62 -21.17 14.70
CA SER A 382 15.66 -20.70 15.70
C SER A 382 16.31 -20.05 16.95
N THR A 383 17.56 -20.38 17.24
CA THR A 383 18.32 -19.83 18.39
C THR A 383 18.98 -18.48 18.09
N SER A 384 18.98 -18.03 16.84
CA SER A 384 19.65 -16.81 16.39
C SER A 384 18.63 -15.89 15.75
N GLN A 385 17.99 -15.10 16.60
CA GLN A 385 16.89 -14.23 16.23
C GLN A 385 17.06 -12.84 16.86
N HIS A 386 16.46 -11.86 16.20
CA HIS A 386 16.43 -10.48 16.63
C HIS A 386 15.00 -9.96 16.60
N ARG A 387 14.58 -9.33 17.68
CA ARG A 387 13.30 -8.65 17.74
C ARG A 387 13.54 -7.18 17.42
N SER A 388 12.82 -6.67 16.43
CA SER A 388 12.87 -5.26 16.05
C SER A 388 12.34 -4.35 17.17
N ASP A 389 13.06 -3.26 17.44
CA ASP A 389 12.65 -2.20 18.37
C ASP A 389 11.58 -1.27 17.76
N ALA A 390 11.42 -1.29 16.43
CA ALA A 390 10.47 -0.47 15.68
C ALA A 390 9.12 -1.20 15.49
N THR A 391 9.16 -2.47 15.05
CA THR A 391 7.96 -3.25 14.68
C THR A 391 7.68 -4.45 15.57
N GLY A 392 8.57 -4.78 16.51
CA GLY A 392 8.46 -5.98 17.34
C GLY A 392 8.55 -7.30 16.56
N ILE A 393 8.78 -7.28 15.25
CA ILE A 393 8.93 -8.50 14.42
C ILE A 393 10.19 -9.25 14.82
N LEU A 394 10.09 -10.58 14.84
CA LEU A 394 11.18 -11.48 15.11
C LEU A 394 11.82 -11.96 13.80
N PHE A 395 13.00 -11.44 13.50
CA PHE A 395 13.80 -11.82 12.35
C PHE A 395 14.82 -12.89 12.72
N THR A 396 15.08 -13.81 11.79
CA THR A 396 16.24 -14.70 11.91
C THR A 396 17.49 -13.90 11.60
N THR A 397 18.61 -14.22 12.25
CA THR A 397 19.91 -13.58 11.99
C THR A 397 20.99 -14.57 11.56
N GLN A 398 20.70 -15.87 11.56
CA GLN A 398 21.58 -16.90 11.04
C GLN A 398 20.84 -17.97 10.23
N TRP A 399 21.44 -18.38 9.11
CA TRP A 399 20.91 -19.43 8.25
C TRP A 399 22.02 -20.39 7.85
N THR A 400 21.68 -21.66 7.70
CA THR A 400 22.54 -22.65 7.07
C THR A 400 22.04 -22.92 5.66
N LEU A 401 22.90 -22.73 4.65
CA LEU A 401 22.65 -23.10 3.27
C LEU A 401 23.46 -24.35 2.92
N ILE A 402 22.76 -25.33 2.37
CA ILE A 402 23.32 -26.55 1.81
C ILE A 402 22.81 -26.67 0.38
N THR A 403 23.71 -26.85 -0.60
CA THR A 403 23.32 -27.00 -2.01
C THR A 403 24.33 -27.85 -2.76
N PRO A 404 23.92 -28.58 -3.81
CA PRO A 404 24.85 -29.08 -4.81
C PRO A 404 25.70 -27.94 -5.36
N PHE A 405 26.93 -28.27 -5.71
CA PHE A 405 27.96 -27.37 -6.21
C PHE A 405 28.65 -28.03 -7.42
N ARG A 406 29.63 -27.35 -8.01
CA ARG A 406 30.33 -27.85 -9.20
C ARG A 406 30.99 -29.20 -8.99
N ASP A 407 31.18 -29.92 -10.09
CA ASP A 407 31.95 -31.18 -10.12
C ASP A 407 31.46 -32.22 -9.10
N ASP A 408 30.13 -32.29 -8.93
CA ASP A 408 29.43 -33.12 -7.95
C ASP A 408 29.83 -32.85 -6.48
N ALA A 409 30.41 -31.68 -6.21
CA ALA A 409 30.67 -31.21 -4.86
C ALA A 409 29.40 -30.69 -4.18
N LYS A 410 29.51 -30.41 -2.89
CA LYS A 410 28.45 -29.86 -2.05
C LYS A 410 28.96 -28.62 -1.32
N LEU A 411 28.18 -27.55 -1.36
CA LEU A 411 28.45 -26.34 -0.57
C LEU A 411 27.67 -26.42 0.75
N GLU A 412 28.37 -26.24 1.86
CA GLU A 412 27.78 -26.15 3.21
C GLU A 412 28.27 -24.85 3.87
N VAL A 413 27.41 -23.85 3.99
CA VAL A 413 27.78 -22.53 4.53
C VAL A 413 26.80 -22.01 5.57
N LEU A 414 27.34 -21.29 6.54
CA LEU A 414 26.63 -20.47 7.49
C LEU A 414 26.58 -19.03 6.95
N LEU A 415 25.38 -18.47 6.91
CA LEU A 415 25.11 -17.05 6.67
C LEU A 415 24.83 -16.41 8.03
N ASP A 416 25.66 -15.45 8.42
CA ASP A 416 25.54 -14.76 9.71
C ASP A 416 25.36 -13.26 9.50
N ALA A 417 24.34 -12.66 10.09
CA ALA A 417 24.10 -11.23 10.00
C ALA A 417 25.30 -10.45 10.54
N THR A 418 25.78 -9.45 9.79
CA THR A 418 26.91 -8.59 10.23
C THR A 418 26.60 -7.86 11.55
N PHE A 419 25.33 -7.51 11.75
CA PHE A 419 24.72 -7.21 13.04
C PHE A 419 23.19 -7.44 12.94
N PRO A 420 22.48 -7.58 14.07
CA PRO A 420 21.09 -8.04 14.05
C PRO A 420 20.06 -7.06 13.46
N ASP A 421 20.19 -5.77 13.79
CA ASP A 421 19.22 -4.70 13.48
C ASP A 421 19.39 -4.19 12.03
N GLN A 422 18.83 -4.92 11.07
CA GLN A 422 18.84 -4.58 9.64
C GLN A 422 17.42 -4.67 9.05
N GLU A 423 16.46 -4.12 9.78
CA GLU A 423 15.05 -4.06 9.37
C GLU A 423 14.77 -2.85 8.48
N PHE A 424 14.12 -3.08 7.34
CA PHE A 424 13.56 -2.06 6.47
C PHE A 424 12.04 -1.99 6.63
N THR A 425 11.55 -0.93 7.26
CA THR A 425 10.12 -0.62 7.40
C THR A 425 9.63 0.12 6.17
N THR A 426 8.52 -0.34 5.56
CA THR A 426 7.88 0.34 4.44
C THR A 426 6.44 -0.17 4.25
N LEU A 427 5.57 0.70 3.74
CA LEU A 427 4.16 0.46 3.49
C LEU A 427 3.92 -0.67 2.47
N PHE A 428 4.85 -0.92 1.55
CA PHE A 428 4.70 -1.94 0.50
C PHE A 428 5.09 -3.36 0.94
N ALA A 429 5.85 -3.50 2.03
CA ALA A 429 6.32 -4.79 2.54
C ALA A 429 5.76 -5.10 3.95
N GLN A 430 4.49 -4.77 4.18
CA GLN A 430 3.96 -4.49 5.52
C GLN A 430 4.34 -5.47 6.65
N PRO A 431 4.80 -4.94 7.81
CA PRO A 431 5.16 -3.56 8.06
C PRO A 431 6.63 -3.30 7.67
N SER A 432 7.38 -4.35 7.33
CA SER A 432 8.82 -4.36 7.16
C SER A 432 9.35 -5.71 6.69
N VAL A 433 10.54 -5.68 6.10
CA VAL A 433 11.38 -6.86 5.80
C VAL A 433 12.74 -6.71 6.45
N TRP A 434 13.44 -7.82 6.68
CA TRP A 434 14.87 -7.77 6.98
C TRP A 434 15.63 -7.69 5.67
N LEU A 435 16.51 -6.71 5.55
CA LEU A 435 17.22 -6.41 4.31
C LEU A 435 18.67 -6.10 4.63
N GLY A 436 19.48 -7.15 4.75
CA GLY A 436 20.75 -7.02 5.42
C GLY A 436 21.90 -7.76 4.79
N ALA A 437 23.09 -7.33 5.17
CA ALA A 437 24.36 -7.95 4.82
C ALA A 437 24.67 -9.09 5.80
N VAL A 438 25.15 -10.20 5.22
CA VAL A 438 25.60 -11.40 5.92
C VAL A 438 27.07 -11.70 5.60
N GLN A 439 27.78 -12.23 6.59
CA GLN A 439 29.07 -12.90 6.41
C GLN A 439 28.83 -14.37 6.12
N VAL A 440 29.63 -14.93 5.22
CA VAL A 440 29.54 -16.33 4.82
C VAL A 440 30.79 -17.07 5.28
N SER A 441 30.59 -18.21 5.92
CA SER A 441 31.68 -19.10 6.32
C SER A 441 31.23 -20.56 6.23
N GLY A 442 32.13 -21.45 5.79
CA GLY A 442 31.77 -22.85 5.64
C GLY A 442 32.81 -23.63 4.85
N LYS A 443 32.33 -24.60 4.06
CA LYS A 443 33.19 -25.49 3.29
C LYS A 443 32.53 -25.94 1.99
N ILE A 444 33.37 -26.27 1.01
CA ILE A 444 33.02 -27.04 -0.17
C ILE A 444 33.50 -28.47 0.08
N VAL A 445 32.61 -29.45 -0.03
CA VAL A 445 32.89 -30.87 0.15
C VAL A 445 32.87 -31.53 -1.22
N ALA A 446 34.02 -32.00 -1.70
CA ALA A 446 34.13 -32.71 -2.97
C ALA A 446 33.50 -34.10 -2.90
N SER A 447 33.27 -34.71 -4.06
CA SER A 447 32.65 -36.04 -4.19
C SER A 447 33.47 -37.17 -3.56
N ASP A 448 34.78 -36.99 -3.41
CA ASP A 448 35.69 -37.92 -2.70
C ASP A 448 35.67 -37.74 -1.16
N GLY A 449 34.89 -36.77 -0.66
CA GLY A 449 34.76 -36.44 0.76
C GLY A 449 35.81 -35.46 1.29
N THR A 450 36.76 -35.01 0.46
CA THR A 450 37.68 -33.94 0.84
C THR A 450 36.94 -32.61 0.98
N SER A 451 37.36 -31.77 1.92
CA SER A 451 36.69 -30.50 2.20
C SER A 451 37.66 -29.31 2.20
N THR A 452 37.28 -28.26 1.50
CA THR A 452 38.01 -26.99 1.45
C THR A 452 37.21 -25.90 2.15
N GLY A 453 37.82 -25.21 3.11
CA GLY A 453 37.17 -24.08 3.80
C GLY A 453 36.91 -22.92 2.84
N VAL A 454 35.78 -22.24 3.01
CA VAL A 454 35.41 -21.08 2.20
C VAL A 454 34.82 -19.98 3.07
N THR A 455 35.11 -18.74 2.70
CA THR A 455 34.49 -17.53 3.25
C THR A 455 33.81 -16.75 2.14
N GLY A 456 33.01 -15.76 2.50
CA GLY A 456 32.38 -14.89 1.54
C GLY A 456 31.50 -13.85 2.20
N LYS A 457 30.74 -13.16 1.36
CA LYS A 457 29.84 -12.08 1.76
C LYS A 457 28.56 -12.18 0.98
N GLY A 458 27.47 -11.70 1.56
CA GLY A 458 26.19 -11.74 0.90
C GLY A 458 25.19 -10.73 1.42
N PHE A 459 24.05 -10.70 0.76
CA PHE A 459 22.89 -9.92 1.14
C PHE A 459 21.68 -10.84 1.15
N LEU A 460 20.79 -10.63 2.10
CA LEU A 460 19.58 -11.44 2.25
C LEU A 460 18.40 -10.52 2.53
N GLN A 461 17.31 -10.78 1.83
CA GLN A 461 15.99 -10.22 2.08
C GLN A 461 15.10 -11.31 2.64
N CYS A 462 14.54 -11.10 3.83
CA CYS A 462 13.55 -12.04 4.35
C CYS A 462 12.44 -11.40 5.19
N CYS A 463 11.25 -12.01 5.14
CA CYS A 463 10.16 -11.71 6.05
C CYS A 463 10.42 -12.29 7.46
N GLY A 464 9.93 -11.59 8.49
CA GLY A 464 10.04 -12.01 9.89
C GLY A 464 8.74 -12.57 10.48
N LYS A 465 8.85 -13.20 11.64
CA LYS A 465 7.73 -13.86 12.36
C LYS A 465 7.15 -12.94 13.44
N ASP A 466 5.89 -13.18 13.83
CA ASP A 466 5.31 -12.74 15.11
C ASP A 466 5.63 -11.29 15.56
N GLY A 467 5.27 -10.28 14.76
CA GLY A 467 5.39 -8.86 15.18
C GLY A 467 4.08 -8.09 15.22
N LEU A 468 4.14 -6.77 15.08
CA LEU A 468 2.95 -5.89 15.10
C LEU A 468 1.91 -6.24 14.02
N ASN A 469 2.24 -7.09 13.03
CA ASN A 469 1.25 -7.70 12.13
C ASN A 469 0.16 -8.50 12.86
N ASN A 470 0.45 -9.05 14.04
CA ASN A 470 -0.59 -9.55 14.92
C ASN A 470 -1.08 -8.44 15.86
N VAL A 471 -1.58 -7.36 15.25
CA VAL A 471 -2.13 -6.16 15.90
C VAL A 471 -3.04 -6.58 17.06
N LYS A 472 -3.90 -7.57 16.81
CA LYS A 472 -4.83 -8.14 17.78
C LYS A 472 -4.15 -8.67 19.04
N LYS A 473 -3.11 -9.52 18.91
CA LYS A 473 -2.38 -10.07 20.06
C LYS A 473 -1.69 -8.98 20.88
N MET A 474 -1.11 -7.98 20.22
CA MET A 474 -0.50 -6.84 20.91
C MET A 474 -1.54 -6.03 21.68
N HIS A 475 -2.68 -5.72 21.04
CA HIS A 475 -3.79 -5.05 21.69
C HIS A 475 -4.33 -5.83 22.88
N ASP A 476 -4.47 -7.16 22.77
CA ASP A 476 -4.98 -8.00 23.86
C ASP A 476 -4.02 -7.95 25.08
N MET A 477 -2.70 -7.99 24.84
CA MET A 477 -1.69 -7.82 25.88
C MET A 477 -1.74 -6.43 26.52
N LEU A 478 -1.82 -5.36 25.72
CA LEU A 478 -1.93 -4.00 26.22
C LEU A 478 -3.20 -3.82 27.05
N ARG A 479 -4.34 -4.33 26.59
CA ARG A 479 -5.62 -4.29 27.30
C ARG A 479 -5.51 -4.89 28.70
N GLU A 480 -4.90 -6.06 28.83
CA GLU A 480 -4.74 -6.75 30.12
C GLU A 480 -3.96 -5.91 31.15
N VAL A 481 -2.91 -5.21 30.72
CA VAL A 481 -2.05 -4.42 31.63
C VAL A 481 -2.50 -2.96 31.79
N SER A 482 -3.42 -2.48 30.95
CA SER A 482 -3.83 -1.07 30.91
C SER A 482 -5.33 -0.83 31.08
N THR A 483 -6.13 -1.04 30.03
CA THR A 483 -7.55 -0.64 30.03
C THR A 483 -8.40 -1.52 30.95
N ALA A 484 -8.08 -2.82 31.06
CA ALA A 484 -8.74 -3.72 32.00
C ALA A 484 -8.61 -3.25 33.45
N ARG A 485 -7.47 -2.65 33.83
CA ARG A 485 -7.27 -2.08 35.18
C ARG A 485 -8.07 -0.81 35.41
N MET A 486 -8.40 -0.09 34.35
CA MET A 486 -9.26 1.10 34.46
C MET A 486 -10.73 0.72 34.72
N GLU A 487 -11.10 -0.55 34.55
CA GLU A 487 -12.44 -1.07 34.81
C GLU A 487 -12.69 -1.41 36.29
N ASP A 488 -11.64 -1.43 37.13
CA ASP A 488 -11.73 -1.76 38.55
C ASP A 488 -12.62 -0.77 39.32
N LEU A 489 -13.38 -1.27 40.29
CA LEU A 489 -14.32 -0.46 41.09
C LEU A 489 -13.63 0.68 41.85
N GLU A 490 -12.37 0.51 42.24
CA GLU A 490 -11.58 1.54 42.92
C GLU A 490 -11.34 2.77 42.05
N VAL A 491 -11.29 2.58 40.73
CA VAL A 491 -11.16 3.69 39.76
C VAL A 491 -12.44 4.52 39.74
N GLY A 492 -13.60 3.87 39.84
CA GLY A 492 -14.91 4.51 39.86
C GLY A 492 -15.19 5.39 41.08
N VAL A 493 -14.38 5.29 42.14
CA VAL A 493 -14.43 6.18 43.31
C VAL A 493 -13.96 7.61 42.96
N LYS A 494 -13.30 7.79 41.81
CA LYS A 494 -12.85 9.10 41.35
C LYS A 494 -13.95 9.83 40.58
N ASP A 495 -14.28 11.04 41.04
CA ASP A 495 -15.35 11.87 40.45
C ASP A 495 -14.89 12.70 39.24
N SER A 496 -13.58 12.92 39.08
CA SER A 496 -13.04 13.77 38.02
C SER A 496 -12.04 13.05 37.12
N LEU A 497 -12.04 13.43 35.84
CA LEU A 497 -11.08 12.96 34.83
C LEU A 497 -9.62 13.19 35.28
N ASN A 498 -9.33 14.36 35.85
CA ASN A 498 -7.98 14.71 36.31
C ASN A 498 -7.47 13.79 37.41
N GLU A 499 -8.34 13.38 38.35
CA GLU A 499 -7.94 12.43 39.39
C GLU A 499 -7.64 11.04 38.81
N MET A 500 -8.46 10.56 37.87
CA MET A 500 -8.21 9.28 37.20
C MET A 500 -6.90 9.29 36.41
N VAL A 501 -6.62 10.38 35.69
CA VAL A 501 -5.38 10.60 34.92
C VAL A 501 -4.16 10.56 35.84
N ASN A 502 -4.20 11.28 36.96
CA ASN A 502 -3.05 11.45 37.86
C ASN A 502 -2.81 10.27 38.82
N SER A 503 -3.73 9.31 38.94
CA SER A 503 -3.56 8.13 39.79
C SER A 503 -3.49 6.81 39.01
N PHE A 504 -4.65 6.26 38.63
CA PHE A 504 -4.76 4.91 38.07
C PHE A 504 -4.20 4.84 36.65
N ALA A 505 -4.49 5.85 35.82
CA ALA A 505 -3.97 5.90 34.46
C ALA A 505 -2.44 6.06 34.42
N ALA A 506 -1.87 6.88 35.30
CA ALA A 506 -0.41 7.03 35.43
C ALA A 506 0.26 5.72 35.86
N SER A 507 -0.32 5.02 36.84
CA SER A 507 0.15 3.69 37.27
C SER A 507 0.06 2.65 36.14
N ALA A 508 -1.08 2.54 35.47
CA ALA A 508 -1.26 1.64 34.33
C ALA A 508 -0.29 1.95 33.17
N THR A 509 -0.06 3.23 32.87
CA THR A 509 0.94 3.65 31.87
C THR A 509 2.35 3.23 32.26
N SER A 510 2.72 3.32 33.54
CA SER A 510 4.01 2.82 34.02
C SER A 510 4.16 1.31 33.81
N ASN A 511 3.08 0.54 33.97
CA ASN A 511 3.10 -0.90 33.69
C ASN A 511 3.30 -1.19 32.20
N VAL A 512 2.63 -0.44 31.32
CA VAL A 512 2.84 -0.53 29.87
C VAL A 512 4.27 -0.16 29.50
N LYS A 513 4.84 0.91 30.07
CA LYS A 513 6.25 1.29 29.85
C LYS A 513 7.21 0.14 30.22
N THR A 514 7.00 -0.49 31.37
CA THR A 514 7.79 -1.65 31.80
C THR A 514 7.62 -2.83 30.86
N LEU A 515 6.38 -3.16 30.47
CA LEU A 515 6.07 -4.24 29.54
C LEU A 515 6.75 -4.02 28.18
N MET A 516 6.64 -2.83 27.61
CA MET A 516 7.29 -2.47 26.35
C MET A 516 8.81 -2.56 26.46
N SER A 517 9.38 -2.11 27.58
CA SER A 517 10.84 -2.22 27.83
C SER A 517 11.30 -3.68 27.90
N LEU A 518 10.50 -4.58 28.49
CA LEU A 518 10.78 -6.02 28.50
C LEU A 518 10.70 -6.64 27.09
N GLN A 519 9.98 -6.02 26.16
CA GLN A 519 9.93 -6.38 24.76
C GLN A 519 11.00 -5.69 23.89
N GLY A 520 11.93 -4.94 24.50
CA GLY A 520 12.95 -4.16 23.79
C GLY A 520 12.48 -2.81 23.25
N GLN A 521 11.21 -2.44 23.50
CA GLN A 521 10.62 -1.23 22.93
C GLN A 521 10.66 -0.05 23.90
N THR A 522 11.10 1.10 23.41
CA THR A 522 11.05 2.37 24.16
C THR A 522 9.88 3.23 23.71
N LEU A 523 9.23 3.88 24.67
CA LEU A 523 8.19 4.90 24.47
C LEU A 523 8.77 6.28 24.81
N SER A 524 8.55 7.27 23.94
CA SER A 524 8.92 8.67 24.21
C SER A 524 7.99 9.31 25.23
N ASP A 525 8.38 10.48 25.77
CA ASP A 525 7.56 11.20 26.75
C ASP A 525 6.19 11.60 26.16
N ALA A 526 6.14 11.96 24.87
CA ALA A 526 4.90 12.24 24.15
C ALA A 526 3.95 11.02 24.15
N HIS A 527 4.50 9.83 23.90
CA HIS A 527 3.72 8.58 23.97
C HIS A 527 3.15 8.35 25.37
N LEU A 528 3.96 8.52 26.42
CA LEU A 528 3.54 8.29 27.79
C LEU A 528 2.43 9.27 28.23
N VAL A 529 2.57 10.56 27.89
CA VAL A 529 1.55 11.58 28.20
C VAL A 529 0.24 11.29 27.48
N LEU A 530 0.30 10.95 26.19
CA LEU A 530 -0.87 10.60 25.40
C LEU A 530 -1.57 9.35 25.95
N PHE A 531 -0.81 8.30 26.22
CA PHE A 531 -1.34 7.03 26.70
C PHE A 531 -2.00 7.19 28.09
N THR A 532 -1.37 7.96 28.98
CA THR A 532 -1.96 8.30 30.29
C THR A 532 -3.28 9.06 30.13
N SER A 533 -3.33 10.03 29.22
CA SER A 533 -4.54 10.81 28.94
C SER A 533 -5.66 9.91 28.41
N PHE A 534 -5.34 9.02 27.47
CA PHE A 534 -6.25 8.02 26.92
C PHE A 534 -6.82 7.09 28.00
N LEU A 535 -5.98 6.54 28.88
CA LEU A 535 -6.44 5.64 29.95
C LEU A 535 -7.36 6.36 30.93
N GLY A 536 -7.06 7.61 31.28
CA GLY A 536 -7.94 8.42 32.11
C GLY A 536 -9.32 8.63 31.49
N VAL A 537 -9.36 8.91 30.18
CA VAL A 537 -10.61 9.07 29.41
C VAL A 537 -11.38 7.76 29.32
N TYR A 538 -10.68 6.64 29.07
CA TYR A 538 -11.29 5.31 29.09
C TYR A 538 -11.96 5.01 30.44
N GLY A 539 -11.22 5.18 31.54
CA GLY A 539 -11.74 4.97 32.90
C GLY A 539 -12.93 5.88 33.22
N TYR A 540 -12.85 7.15 32.82
CA TYR A 540 -13.93 8.12 33.04
C TYR A 540 -15.22 7.70 32.34
N ILE A 541 -15.16 7.36 31.05
CA ILE A 541 -16.33 6.89 30.29
C ILE A 541 -16.87 5.59 30.87
N PHE A 542 -15.99 4.69 31.30
CA PHE A 542 -16.40 3.39 31.83
C PHE A 542 -17.25 3.51 33.09
N HIS A 543 -16.87 4.40 34.01
CA HIS A 543 -17.54 4.58 35.30
C HIS A 543 -18.63 5.67 35.30
N HIS A 544 -18.58 6.62 34.36
CA HIS A 544 -19.54 7.74 34.27
C HIS A 544 -20.34 7.79 32.95
N PRO A 545 -20.99 6.69 32.50
CA PRO A 545 -21.55 6.61 31.14
C PRO A 545 -22.81 7.43 30.89
N THR A 546 -23.47 7.94 31.93
CA THR A 546 -24.71 8.72 31.83
C THR A 546 -24.46 10.15 31.38
N GLY A 547 -23.26 10.69 31.62
CA GLY A 547 -22.86 12.04 31.23
C GLY A 547 -22.50 12.11 29.75
N LYS A 548 -23.50 12.21 28.87
CA LYS A 548 -23.26 12.25 27.41
C LYS A 548 -22.34 13.39 26.99
N LYS A 549 -22.56 14.58 27.58
CA LYS A 549 -21.78 15.78 27.27
C LYS A 549 -20.35 15.62 27.79
N GLU A 550 -20.23 15.15 29.03
CA GLU A 550 -18.98 14.98 29.75
C GLU A 550 -18.10 13.90 29.11
N ALA A 551 -18.70 12.80 28.66
CA ALA A 551 -17.99 11.75 27.91
C ALA A 551 -17.47 12.26 26.55
N LEU A 552 -18.26 13.06 25.81
CA LEU A 552 -17.78 13.69 24.58
C LEU A 552 -16.66 14.68 24.84
N GLU A 553 -16.78 15.51 25.87
CA GLU A 553 -15.74 16.47 26.27
C GLU A 553 -14.43 15.74 26.65
N ALA A 554 -14.52 14.59 27.32
CA ALA A 554 -13.36 13.76 27.63
C ALA A 554 -12.69 13.19 26.35
N ILE A 555 -13.48 12.73 25.37
CA ILE A 555 -12.93 12.24 24.09
C ILE A 555 -12.32 13.39 23.29
N GLN A 556 -13.00 14.54 23.21
CA GLN A 556 -12.46 15.76 22.60
C GLN A 556 -11.13 16.16 23.22
N TRP A 557 -11.02 16.12 24.55
CA TRP A 557 -9.78 16.41 25.25
C TRP A 557 -8.67 15.42 24.89
N CYS A 558 -8.98 14.12 24.86
CA CYS A 558 -8.02 13.08 24.41
C CYS A 558 -7.56 13.33 22.96
N HIS A 559 -8.49 13.65 22.08
CA HIS A 559 -8.22 13.94 20.68
C HIS A 559 -7.40 15.22 20.52
N GLY A 560 -7.68 16.26 21.30
CA GLY A 560 -6.86 17.48 21.36
C GLY A 560 -5.42 17.20 21.80
N LYS A 561 -5.21 16.27 22.76
CA LYS A 561 -3.86 15.79 23.13
C LYS A 561 -3.18 15.06 21.98
N TRP A 562 -3.90 14.17 21.28
CA TRP A 562 -3.41 13.50 20.08
C TRP A 562 -2.95 14.52 19.03
N LEU A 563 -3.80 15.47 18.67
CA LEU A 563 -3.48 16.50 17.69
C LEU A 563 -2.30 17.37 18.12
N GLY A 564 -2.18 17.69 19.42
CA GLY A 564 -1.10 18.50 19.96
C GLY A 564 0.28 17.87 19.83
N TYR A 565 0.39 16.53 19.85
CA TYR A 565 1.66 15.83 19.69
C TYR A 565 1.89 15.29 18.28
N PHE A 566 0.86 14.69 17.68
CA PHE A 566 0.97 13.89 16.45
C PHE A 566 0.04 14.35 15.33
N GLY A 567 -0.75 15.40 15.55
CA GLY A 567 -1.69 15.90 14.55
C GLY A 567 -1.01 16.31 13.25
N ASN A 568 0.12 17.01 13.35
CA ASN A 568 0.92 17.48 12.21
C ASN A 568 2.25 16.75 12.03
N ALA A 569 2.53 15.72 12.83
CA ALA A 569 3.79 14.99 12.78
C ALA A 569 3.71 13.80 11.82
N TYR A 570 4.84 13.46 11.19
CA TYR A 570 5.02 12.13 10.62
C TYR A 570 5.16 11.14 11.77
N ILE A 571 4.52 9.98 11.65
CA ILE A 571 4.48 8.99 12.71
C ILE A 571 5.04 7.65 12.22
N ASP A 572 5.69 6.92 13.11
CA ASP A 572 6.24 5.59 12.85
C ASP A 572 5.20 4.49 13.14
N VAL A 573 5.54 3.24 12.82
CA VAL A 573 4.68 2.06 13.05
C VAL A 573 4.31 1.90 14.54
N LYS A 574 5.22 2.26 15.44
CA LYS A 574 5.01 2.19 16.89
C LYS A 574 3.91 3.16 17.34
N THR A 575 3.98 4.41 16.89
CA THR A 575 2.99 5.44 17.15
C THR A 575 1.63 5.04 16.56
N LEU A 576 1.62 4.52 15.32
CA LEU A 576 0.41 3.98 14.68
C LEU A 576 -0.24 2.85 15.49
N MET A 577 0.58 1.97 16.06
CA MET A 577 0.09 0.85 16.87
C MET A 577 -0.51 1.30 18.20
N LEU A 578 0.03 2.35 18.81
CA LEU A 578 -0.58 2.98 19.98
C LEU A 578 -1.88 3.69 19.60
N ARG A 579 -1.89 4.42 18.48
CA ARG A 579 -3.10 5.08 17.97
C ARG A 579 -4.21 4.08 17.67
N SER A 580 -3.89 2.97 17.01
CA SER A 580 -4.86 1.92 16.69
C SER A 580 -5.46 1.30 17.96
N PHE A 581 -4.63 1.06 18.99
CA PHE A 581 -5.10 0.57 20.28
C PHE A 581 -6.04 1.57 20.96
N MET A 582 -5.68 2.86 20.96
CA MET A 582 -6.54 3.92 21.51
C MET A 582 -7.90 3.98 20.80
N LEU A 583 -7.91 3.94 19.46
CA LEU A 583 -9.13 3.94 18.66
C LEU A 583 -10.03 2.73 19.00
N ARG A 584 -9.42 1.54 19.10
CA ARG A 584 -10.11 0.29 19.45
C ARG A 584 -10.76 0.37 20.82
N GLU A 585 -9.99 0.74 21.84
CA GLU A 585 -10.45 0.69 23.23
C GLU A 585 -11.44 1.81 23.55
N LEU A 586 -11.26 3.01 22.98
CA LEU A 586 -12.27 4.07 23.10
C LEU A 586 -13.58 3.68 22.39
N SER A 587 -13.49 3.02 21.23
CA SER A 587 -14.68 2.49 20.56
C SER A 587 -15.35 1.39 21.38
N TYR A 588 -14.56 0.53 22.03
CA TYR A 588 -15.06 -0.53 22.90
C TYR A 588 -15.82 0.03 24.12
N VAL A 589 -15.23 1.00 24.85
CA VAL A 589 -15.89 1.56 26.05
C VAL A 589 -17.16 2.33 25.66
N LEU A 590 -17.13 3.07 24.56
CA LEU A 590 -18.32 3.74 24.04
C LEU A 590 -19.42 2.74 23.64
N LYS A 591 -19.07 1.66 22.95
CA LYS A 591 -20.06 0.65 22.56
C LYS A 591 -20.63 -0.10 23.77
N SER A 592 -19.81 -0.40 24.77
CA SER A 592 -20.22 -1.21 25.92
C SER A 592 -21.00 -0.41 26.97
N ARG A 593 -20.65 0.87 27.17
CA ARG A 593 -21.21 1.70 28.24
C ARG A 593 -22.12 2.83 27.74
N CYS A 594 -21.93 3.25 26.50
CA CYS A 594 -22.56 4.43 25.91
C CYS A 594 -23.44 4.13 24.67
N ALA A 595 -23.80 2.86 24.42
CA ALA A 595 -24.61 2.49 23.25
C ALA A 595 -25.97 3.21 23.16
N SER A 596 -26.57 3.59 24.30
CA SER A 596 -27.91 4.18 24.37
C SER A 596 -28.03 5.56 23.72
N TRP A 597 -26.91 6.23 23.40
CA TRP A 597 -26.92 7.57 22.82
C TRP A 597 -26.17 7.70 21.50
N ILE A 598 -25.59 6.63 20.99
CA ILE A 598 -25.01 6.58 19.65
C ILE A 598 -26.16 6.24 18.68
N PRO A 599 -26.45 7.08 17.68
CA PRO A 599 -27.46 6.76 16.66
C PRO A 599 -27.14 5.44 15.95
N THR A 600 -28.16 4.65 15.61
CA THR A 600 -27.99 3.33 14.99
C THR A 600 -27.29 3.34 13.63
N HIS A 601 -27.28 4.49 12.94
CA HIS A 601 -26.60 4.67 11.67
C HIS A 601 -25.14 5.12 11.81
N MET A 602 -24.73 5.61 12.99
CA MET A 602 -23.37 6.11 13.23
C MET A 602 -22.45 4.94 13.61
N GLN A 603 -21.20 4.95 13.12
CA GLN A 603 -20.21 4.01 13.61
C GLN A 603 -19.62 4.51 14.93
N VAL A 604 -19.42 3.61 15.89
CA VAL A 604 -18.92 3.98 17.23
C VAL A 604 -17.52 4.62 17.17
N ILE A 605 -16.74 4.33 16.12
CA ILE A 605 -15.41 4.91 15.90
C ILE A 605 -15.45 6.39 15.50
N ASP A 606 -16.56 6.88 14.94
CA ASP A 606 -16.69 8.26 14.44
C ASP A 606 -16.44 9.33 15.51
N PRO A 607 -17.10 9.30 16.69
CA PRO A 607 -16.81 10.25 17.75
C PRO A 607 -15.40 10.09 18.33
N VAL A 608 -14.69 8.99 18.06
CA VAL A 608 -13.32 8.76 18.55
C VAL A 608 -12.28 9.36 17.60
N VAL A 609 -12.46 9.17 16.30
CA VAL A 609 -11.56 9.68 15.25
C VAL A 609 -11.72 11.18 15.09
N ALA A 610 -12.95 11.67 15.04
CA ALA A 610 -13.29 13.07 14.87
C ALA A 610 -14.42 13.46 15.84
N PRO A 611 -14.11 13.65 17.14
CA PRO A 611 -15.13 14.00 18.12
C PRO A 611 -15.84 15.30 17.71
N PRO A 612 -17.17 15.27 17.58
CA PRO A 612 -17.93 16.44 17.16
C PRO A 612 -17.89 17.53 18.21
N SER A 613 -17.91 18.80 17.81
CA SER A 613 -17.81 19.97 18.70
C SER A 613 -18.94 20.06 19.74
N ASN A 614 -20.11 19.49 19.45
CA ASN A 614 -21.22 19.39 20.39
C ASN A 614 -22.03 18.10 20.16
N ILE A 615 -22.88 17.73 21.13
CA ILE A 615 -23.73 16.55 21.04
C ILE A 615 -24.83 16.66 19.98
N ASN A 616 -25.24 17.88 19.61
CA ASN A 616 -26.26 18.09 18.57
C ASN A 616 -25.76 17.65 17.20
N ALA A 617 -24.45 17.80 16.92
CA ALA A 617 -23.80 17.28 15.73
C ALA A 617 -23.77 15.75 15.71
N VAL A 618 -23.71 15.07 16.86
CA VAL A 618 -23.88 13.60 16.95
C VAL A 618 -25.32 13.21 16.59
N MET A 619 -26.31 13.98 17.02
CA MET A 619 -27.73 13.66 16.82
C MET A 619 -28.26 13.98 15.41
N GLY A 620 -27.43 14.53 14.51
CA GLY A 620 -27.76 14.68 13.09
C GLY A 620 -28.95 15.57 12.78
N LYS A 621 -29.28 16.56 13.62
CA LYS A 621 -30.28 17.59 13.25
C LYS A 621 -29.60 18.63 12.36
N ASP A 622 -29.44 18.32 11.07
CA ASP A 622 -29.20 19.36 10.07
C ASP A 622 -30.45 20.25 10.02
N ASN A 623 -30.30 21.54 10.35
CA ASN A 623 -31.38 22.52 10.38
C ASN A 623 -31.88 22.94 8.98
N CYS A 624 -31.69 22.12 7.94
CA CYS A 624 -32.19 22.42 6.60
C CYS A 624 -33.71 22.22 6.56
N SER A 625 -34.44 23.31 6.81
CA SER A 625 -35.90 23.40 6.74
C SER A 625 -36.46 23.63 5.33
N GLU A 626 -35.63 23.56 4.29
CA GLU A 626 -36.10 23.79 2.93
C GLU A 626 -36.81 22.56 2.36
N GLU A 627 -38.14 22.64 2.33
CA GLU A 627 -39.05 21.69 1.71
C GLU A 627 -38.96 21.83 0.17
N GLU A 628 -38.13 21.04 -0.50
CA GLU A 628 -38.33 20.81 -1.93
C GLU A 628 -39.40 19.74 -2.17
N VAL A 629 -40.19 19.96 -3.22
CA VAL A 629 -41.24 19.04 -3.65
C VAL A 629 -40.60 17.74 -4.12
N VAL A 630 -40.80 16.67 -3.34
CA VAL A 630 -40.45 15.31 -3.73
C VAL A 630 -41.18 14.97 -5.05
N PRO A 631 -40.46 14.59 -6.12
CA PRO A 631 -41.11 14.13 -7.35
C PRO A 631 -42.02 12.94 -7.03
N SER A 632 -43.32 13.07 -7.33
CA SER A 632 -44.27 12.00 -7.09
C SER A 632 -43.96 10.78 -7.97
N LEU A 633 -44.39 9.58 -7.56
CA LEU A 633 -44.12 8.33 -8.30
C LEU A 633 -44.41 8.39 -9.82
N PRO A 634 -45.48 9.08 -10.29
CA PRO A 634 -45.73 9.30 -11.72
C PRO A 634 -44.64 10.08 -12.47
N HIS A 635 -43.93 11.00 -11.81
CA HIS A 635 -42.83 11.75 -12.44
C HIS A 635 -41.67 10.81 -12.82
N PHE A 636 -41.41 9.78 -12.02
CA PHE A 636 -40.44 8.72 -12.37
C PHE A 636 -40.96 7.71 -13.39
N GLY A 637 -42.23 7.77 -13.82
CA GLY A 637 -42.80 6.85 -14.80
C GLY A 637 -43.00 7.46 -16.19
N THR A 638 -42.67 8.75 -16.35
CA THR A 638 -42.93 9.49 -17.58
C THR A 638 -41.63 9.64 -18.36
N SER A 639 -41.58 9.10 -19.58
CA SER A 639 -40.43 9.31 -20.47
C SER A 639 -40.31 10.78 -20.86
N PRO A 640 -39.11 11.37 -20.83
CA PRO A 640 -38.90 12.77 -21.17
C PRO A 640 -39.18 13.04 -22.65
N SER A 641 -39.59 14.27 -22.97
CA SER A 641 -39.76 14.67 -24.36
C SER A 641 -38.39 14.81 -25.04
N LYS A 642 -38.37 14.74 -26.39
CA LYS A 642 -37.14 14.98 -27.16
C LYS A 642 -36.55 16.36 -26.86
N LEU A 643 -37.39 17.38 -26.68
CA LEU A 643 -36.96 18.74 -26.34
C LEU A 643 -36.25 18.77 -24.97
N ASP A 644 -36.83 18.11 -23.96
CA ASP A 644 -36.23 18.03 -22.63
C ASP A 644 -34.85 17.36 -22.68
N LEU A 645 -34.72 16.27 -23.46
CA LEU A 645 -33.46 15.56 -23.64
C LEU A 645 -32.41 16.41 -24.38
N SER A 646 -32.79 17.14 -25.43
CA SER A 646 -31.85 18.02 -26.14
C SER A 646 -31.39 19.17 -25.25
N GLN A 647 -32.28 19.75 -24.44
CA GLN A 647 -31.93 20.81 -23.50
C GLN A 647 -31.05 20.29 -22.36
N LEU A 648 -31.40 19.11 -21.80
CA LEU A 648 -30.61 18.43 -20.78
C LEU A 648 -29.20 18.16 -21.30
N ARG A 649 -29.06 17.65 -22.53
CA ARG A 649 -27.76 17.41 -23.16
C ARG A 649 -26.95 18.69 -23.27
N ALA A 650 -27.56 19.78 -23.73
CA ALA A 650 -26.90 21.08 -23.90
C ALA A 650 -26.38 21.65 -22.56
N ASN A 651 -27.13 21.43 -21.47
CA ASN A 651 -26.77 21.96 -20.15
C ASN A 651 -25.83 21.03 -19.38
N PHE A 652 -25.99 19.70 -19.48
CA PHE A 652 -25.24 18.73 -18.66
C PHE A 652 -23.94 18.25 -19.31
N SER A 653 -23.90 18.11 -20.64
CA SER A 653 -22.80 17.39 -21.28
C SER A 653 -21.50 18.18 -21.18
N GLY A 654 -20.45 17.56 -20.63
CA GLY A 654 -19.18 18.23 -20.43
C GLY A 654 -18.42 17.70 -19.22
N LYS A 655 -17.31 18.36 -18.94
CA LYS A 655 -16.47 18.11 -17.77
C LYS A 655 -16.80 19.12 -16.67
N TRP A 656 -17.14 18.62 -15.50
CA TRP A 656 -17.48 19.40 -14.32
C TRP A 656 -16.48 19.12 -13.21
N THR A 657 -16.03 20.15 -12.51
CA THR A 657 -15.09 20.01 -11.39
C THR A 657 -15.76 20.44 -10.09
N LEU A 658 -15.66 19.61 -9.05
CA LEU A 658 -16.19 19.92 -7.72
C LEU A 658 -15.53 21.20 -7.19
N ASP A 659 -16.35 22.21 -6.89
CA ASP A 659 -15.94 23.40 -6.16
C ASP A 659 -16.03 23.10 -4.66
N SER A 660 -14.89 22.78 -4.04
CA SER A 660 -14.79 22.49 -2.62
C SER A 660 -14.97 23.73 -1.72
N THR A 661 -15.07 24.94 -2.28
CA THR A 661 -15.25 26.18 -1.52
C THR A 661 -16.72 26.52 -1.29
N ARG A 662 -17.64 25.87 -2.01
CA ARG A 662 -19.10 26.03 -1.91
C ARG A 662 -19.75 24.73 -1.42
N GLY A 663 -20.91 24.83 -0.77
CA GLY A 663 -21.70 23.68 -0.31
C GLY A 663 -21.73 23.50 1.20
N THR A 664 -22.17 22.32 1.64
CA THR A 664 -22.37 22.00 3.07
C THR A 664 -21.15 21.40 3.76
N ASP A 665 -20.10 21.05 3.02
CA ASP A 665 -18.86 20.40 3.52
C ASP A 665 -19.11 19.21 4.49
N ASN A 666 -20.19 18.45 4.27
CA ASN A 666 -20.64 17.40 5.19
C ASN A 666 -20.80 16.02 4.52
N ILE A 667 -20.14 15.79 3.38
CA ILE A 667 -20.24 14.53 2.63
C ILE A 667 -19.91 13.30 3.49
N SER A 668 -18.94 13.40 4.41
CA SER A 668 -18.60 12.32 5.33
C SER A 668 -19.76 11.99 6.28
N ALA A 669 -20.44 12.99 6.83
CA ALA A 669 -21.61 12.80 7.68
C ALA A 669 -22.79 12.20 6.89
N PHE A 670 -23.02 12.68 5.67
CA PHE A 670 -24.06 12.16 4.78
C PHE A 670 -23.84 10.67 4.46
N LEU A 671 -22.61 10.27 4.13
CA LEU A 671 -22.24 8.87 3.92
C LEU A 671 -22.30 8.04 5.20
N SER A 672 -22.04 8.66 6.35
CA SER A 672 -22.17 8.00 7.66
C SER A 672 -23.61 7.57 7.90
N ALA A 673 -24.58 8.44 7.60
CA ALA A 673 -26.00 8.14 7.76
C ALA A 673 -26.46 6.96 6.89
N GLN A 674 -25.70 6.64 5.84
CA GLN A 674 -25.92 5.47 4.98
C GLN A 674 -25.23 4.19 5.47
N GLY A 675 -24.45 4.26 6.55
CA GLY A 675 -23.65 3.14 7.03
C GLY A 675 -22.37 2.88 6.22
N VAL A 676 -21.89 3.86 5.45
CA VAL A 676 -20.63 3.71 4.71
C VAL A 676 -19.45 3.70 5.68
N HIS A 677 -18.57 2.71 5.52
CA HIS A 677 -17.41 2.53 6.38
C HIS A 677 -16.51 3.78 6.47
N VAL A 678 -15.93 4.04 7.65
CA VAL A 678 -15.12 5.25 7.92
C VAL A 678 -13.96 5.44 6.93
N LEU A 679 -13.29 4.36 6.52
CA LEU A 679 -12.19 4.42 5.54
C LEU A 679 -12.64 4.96 4.17
N TRP A 680 -13.79 4.49 3.67
CA TRP A 680 -14.38 5.00 2.43
C TRP A 680 -14.77 6.47 2.55
N ARG A 681 -15.31 6.87 3.70
CA ARG A 681 -15.67 8.28 3.94
C ARG A 681 -14.46 9.19 3.96
N ASN A 682 -13.40 8.81 4.68
CA ASN A 682 -12.15 9.56 4.73
C ASN A 682 -11.56 9.69 3.32
N LEU A 683 -11.53 8.60 2.57
CA LEU A 683 -11.04 8.60 1.20
C LEU A 683 -11.85 9.54 0.29
N ILE A 684 -13.19 9.45 0.33
CA ILE A 684 -14.08 10.27 -0.50
C ILE A 684 -13.99 11.76 -0.13
N ALA A 685 -13.87 12.07 1.16
CA ALA A 685 -13.77 13.44 1.66
C ALA A 685 -12.44 14.12 1.27
N ASN A 686 -11.36 13.35 1.10
CA ASN A 686 -10.02 13.87 0.80
C ASN A 686 -9.62 13.73 -0.67
N THR A 687 -10.56 13.47 -1.58
CA THR A 687 -10.27 13.35 -3.03
C THR A 687 -11.10 14.32 -3.86
N SER A 688 -10.44 14.99 -4.80
CA SER A 688 -11.12 15.83 -5.78
C SER A 688 -11.92 14.98 -6.78
N LEU A 689 -13.09 15.49 -7.17
CA LEU A 689 -14.00 14.83 -8.10
C LEU A 689 -14.17 15.67 -9.36
N ASN A 690 -13.83 15.08 -10.50
CA ASN A 690 -14.24 15.55 -11.81
C ASN A 690 -15.37 14.64 -12.32
N LEU A 691 -16.43 15.24 -12.85
CA LEU A 691 -17.59 14.55 -13.36
C LEU A 691 -17.69 14.79 -14.86
N PHE A 692 -17.56 13.74 -15.65
CA PHE A 692 -17.74 13.80 -17.10
C PHE A 692 -19.13 13.27 -17.41
N VAL A 693 -20.01 14.14 -17.88
CA VAL A 693 -21.40 13.79 -18.13
C VAL A 693 -21.64 13.72 -19.63
N THR A 694 -22.31 12.66 -20.08
CA THR A 694 -22.76 12.52 -21.46
C THR A 694 -24.23 12.13 -21.48
N VAL A 695 -25.05 12.90 -22.18
CA VAL A 695 -26.47 12.57 -22.40
C VAL A 695 -26.64 12.05 -23.82
N ASP A 696 -27.15 10.82 -23.93
CA ASP A 696 -27.46 10.13 -25.19
C ASP A 696 -28.98 10.20 -25.42
N GLU A 697 -29.40 11.14 -26.27
CA GLU A 697 -30.82 11.40 -26.56
C GLU A 697 -31.53 10.19 -27.18
N GLU A 698 -30.83 9.43 -28.03
CA GLU A 698 -31.41 8.29 -28.75
C GLU A 698 -31.60 7.08 -27.83
N LYS A 699 -30.61 6.80 -26.98
CA LYS A 699 -30.71 5.72 -25.99
C LYS A 699 -31.48 6.12 -24.74
N GLN A 700 -31.82 7.40 -24.59
CA GLN A 700 -32.38 7.98 -23.36
C GLN A 700 -31.55 7.62 -22.12
N THR A 701 -30.22 7.71 -22.26
CA THR A 701 -29.29 7.41 -21.16
C THR A 701 -28.46 8.62 -20.79
N MET A 702 -28.15 8.75 -19.52
CA MET A 702 -27.17 9.69 -18.99
C MET A 702 -26.02 8.91 -18.38
N ARG A 703 -24.80 9.19 -18.83
CA ARG A 703 -23.58 8.57 -18.33
C ARG A 703 -22.83 9.58 -17.48
N PHE A 704 -22.56 9.22 -16.23
CA PHE A 704 -21.68 9.96 -15.34
C PHE A 704 -20.38 9.18 -15.21
N ASN A 705 -19.27 9.75 -15.68
CA ASN A 705 -17.94 9.22 -15.39
C ASN A 705 -17.32 10.06 -14.27
N HIS A 706 -17.35 9.51 -13.06
CA HIS A 706 -16.75 10.08 -11.86
C HIS A 706 -15.25 9.81 -11.90
N ARG A 707 -14.45 10.81 -12.22
CA ARG A 707 -12.99 10.71 -12.21
C ARG A 707 -12.39 11.38 -11.00
N ARG A 708 -11.62 10.62 -10.26
CA ARG A 708 -10.72 11.10 -9.20
C ARG A 708 -9.27 11.01 -9.69
N SER A 709 -8.31 11.37 -8.85
CA SER A 709 -6.90 11.49 -9.22
C SER A 709 -6.27 10.25 -9.89
N PHE A 710 -6.75 9.03 -9.58
CA PHE A 710 -6.20 7.78 -10.14
C PHE A 710 -7.22 6.67 -10.40
N TRP A 711 -8.51 6.91 -10.12
CA TRP A 711 -9.57 5.96 -10.48
C TRP A 711 -10.78 6.68 -11.06
N GLY A 712 -11.49 5.98 -11.93
CA GLY A 712 -12.72 6.43 -12.57
C GLY A 712 -13.87 5.49 -12.23
N ARG A 713 -15.10 5.98 -12.38
CA ARG A 713 -16.27 5.13 -12.33
C ARG A 713 -17.36 5.65 -13.23
N GLU A 714 -17.84 4.79 -14.12
CA GLU A 714 -19.01 5.07 -14.92
C GLU A 714 -20.30 4.65 -14.19
N PHE A 715 -21.30 5.52 -14.26
CA PHE A 715 -22.68 5.26 -13.89
C PHE A 715 -23.56 5.54 -15.11
N VAL A 716 -24.29 4.53 -15.57
CA VAL A 716 -25.26 4.68 -16.65
C VAL A 716 -26.65 4.69 -16.05
N ILE A 717 -27.39 5.78 -16.25
CA ILE A 717 -28.73 5.97 -15.71
C ILE A 717 -29.71 6.08 -16.88
N GLN A 718 -30.79 5.31 -16.79
CA GLN A 718 -31.90 5.39 -17.74
C GLN A 718 -32.76 6.60 -17.41
N LEU A 719 -33.01 7.45 -18.41
CA LEU A 719 -33.80 8.68 -18.28
C LEU A 719 -35.30 8.44 -18.47
N ASP A 720 -35.70 7.23 -18.85
CA ASP A 720 -37.09 6.81 -19.03
C ASP A 720 -37.80 6.43 -17.71
N GLY A 721 -37.10 6.52 -16.58
CA GLY A 721 -37.62 6.16 -15.26
C GLY A 721 -37.44 4.70 -14.86
N SER A 722 -36.90 3.87 -15.75
CA SER A 722 -36.60 2.47 -15.46
C SER A 722 -35.44 2.34 -14.46
N TYR A 723 -35.43 1.23 -13.71
CA TYR A 723 -34.36 0.93 -12.77
C TYR A 723 -33.16 0.30 -13.47
N GLY A 724 -31.99 0.91 -13.31
CA GLY A 724 -30.69 0.26 -13.46
C GLY A 724 -30.22 -0.36 -12.14
N GLU A 725 -29.41 -1.41 -12.21
CA GLU A 725 -28.72 -2.00 -11.05
C GLU A 725 -27.22 -1.93 -11.26
N GLN A 726 -26.50 -1.56 -10.20
CA GLN A 726 -25.04 -1.42 -10.21
C GLN A 726 -24.44 -1.78 -8.86
N ARG A 727 -23.18 -2.22 -8.84
CA ARG A 727 -22.44 -2.50 -7.62
C ARG A 727 -21.53 -1.34 -7.26
N CYS A 728 -21.47 -0.98 -5.98
CA CYS A 728 -20.59 0.03 -5.40
C CYS A 728 -19.75 -0.63 -4.32
N ALA A 729 -18.42 -0.46 -4.35
CA ALA A 729 -17.54 -1.04 -3.33
C ALA A 729 -17.92 -0.57 -1.91
N SER A 730 -18.19 0.73 -1.75
CA SER A 730 -18.54 1.33 -0.45
C SER A 730 -19.98 1.14 0.02
N ARG A 731 -20.94 0.87 -0.88
CA ARG A 731 -22.40 0.85 -0.58
C ARG A 731 -23.10 -0.47 -0.94
N GLY A 732 -22.39 -1.41 -1.57
CA GLY A 732 -22.97 -2.64 -2.12
C GLY A 732 -23.80 -2.40 -3.38
N THR A 733 -24.84 -3.21 -3.59
CA THR A 733 -25.75 -3.07 -4.75
C THR A 733 -26.65 -1.85 -4.59
N ILE A 734 -26.71 -1.02 -5.62
CA ILE A 734 -27.54 0.17 -5.72
C ILE A 734 -28.49 -0.01 -6.91
N ARG A 735 -29.77 0.27 -6.71
CA ARG A 735 -30.75 0.37 -7.80
C ARG A 735 -31.10 1.82 -8.03
N SER A 736 -30.93 2.32 -9.25
CA SER A 736 -31.07 3.73 -9.58
C SER A 736 -32.11 3.94 -10.68
N ARG A 737 -32.88 5.03 -10.60
CA ARG A 737 -33.74 5.53 -11.69
C ARG A 737 -33.71 7.05 -11.74
N ALA A 738 -34.05 7.65 -12.88
CA ALA A 738 -34.07 9.11 -13.03
C ALA A 738 -35.43 9.66 -13.47
N CYS A 739 -35.66 10.94 -13.18
CA CYS A 739 -36.72 11.76 -13.72
C CYS A 739 -36.11 13.08 -14.23
N VAL A 740 -36.39 13.44 -15.47
CA VAL A 740 -35.94 14.71 -16.08
C VAL A 740 -36.98 15.79 -15.83
N PHE A 741 -36.54 16.97 -15.39
CA PHE A 741 -37.46 18.09 -15.17
C PHE A 741 -37.89 18.75 -16.49
N PRO A 742 -39.09 19.33 -16.54
CA PRO A 742 -39.58 20.03 -17.73
C PRO A 742 -38.58 21.08 -18.23
N GLY A 743 -38.42 21.14 -19.56
CA GLY A 743 -37.46 22.01 -20.23
C GLY A 743 -36.00 21.57 -20.05
N GLY A 744 -35.72 20.36 -19.56
CA GLY A 744 -34.36 19.88 -19.31
C GLY A 744 -33.59 20.74 -18.29
N THR A 745 -34.31 21.36 -17.35
CA THR A 745 -33.79 22.27 -16.32
C THR A 745 -32.99 21.56 -15.22
N GLY A 746 -33.12 20.23 -15.13
CA GLY A 746 -32.43 19.41 -14.16
C GLY A 746 -32.85 17.95 -14.24
N VAL A 747 -32.25 17.13 -13.38
CA VAL A 747 -32.59 15.71 -13.24
C VAL A 747 -32.63 15.33 -11.76
N CYS A 748 -33.60 14.50 -11.38
CA CYS A 748 -33.63 13.84 -10.08
C CYS A 748 -33.28 12.37 -10.25
N ILE A 749 -32.28 11.89 -9.50
CA ILE A 749 -31.87 10.48 -9.47
C ILE A 749 -32.25 9.89 -8.13
N GLU A 750 -33.05 8.83 -8.15
CA GLU A 750 -33.41 8.08 -6.94
C GLU A 750 -32.62 6.77 -6.89
N LYS A 751 -31.95 6.53 -5.76
CA LYS A 751 -31.13 5.36 -5.47
C LYS A 751 -31.69 4.60 -4.27
N LYS A 752 -32.08 3.34 -4.48
CA LYS A 752 -32.36 2.40 -3.40
C LYS A 752 -31.06 1.73 -2.95
N ILE A 753 -30.72 1.91 -1.67
CA ILE A 753 -29.52 1.35 -1.05
C ILE A 753 -29.91 0.09 -0.27
N SER A 754 -28.99 -0.88 -0.19
CA SER A 754 -29.21 -2.21 0.40
C SER A 754 -29.75 -2.22 1.85
N ASN A 755 -29.54 -1.16 2.61
CA ASN A 755 -29.98 -0.99 4.00
C ASN A 755 -31.41 -0.44 4.15
N GLN A 756 -32.25 -0.47 3.10
CA GLN A 756 -33.60 0.13 3.11
C GLN A 756 -33.57 1.65 3.34
N MET A 757 -32.62 2.32 2.69
CA MET A 757 -32.60 3.78 2.59
C MET A 757 -32.79 4.22 1.14
N ILE A 758 -33.37 5.39 0.96
CA ILE A 758 -33.54 6.03 -0.34
C ILE A 758 -32.71 7.31 -0.36
N GLU A 759 -31.72 7.36 -1.26
CA GLU A 759 -30.99 8.58 -1.60
C GLU A 759 -31.68 9.21 -2.83
N ARG A 760 -31.88 10.52 -2.79
CA ARG A 760 -32.32 11.30 -3.94
C ARG A 760 -31.31 12.40 -4.19
N ASP A 761 -30.86 12.51 -5.44
CA ASP A 761 -29.93 13.53 -5.87
C ASP A 761 -30.62 14.41 -6.91
N TRP A 762 -30.70 15.70 -6.63
CA TRP A 762 -31.19 16.71 -7.55
C TRP A 762 -30.01 17.40 -8.18
N TYR A 763 -29.95 17.38 -9.50
CA TYR A 763 -28.98 18.15 -10.27
C TYR A 763 -29.71 19.29 -10.97
N THR A 764 -29.35 20.51 -10.63
CA THR A 764 -29.89 21.76 -11.18
C THR A 764 -28.75 22.69 -11.60
N PHE A 765 -29.07 23.83 -12.20
CA PHE A 765 -28.08 24.79 -12.69
C PHE A 765 -28.29 26.18 -12.13
N GLU A 766 -27.18 26.86 -11.87
CA GLU A 766 -27.08 28.27 -11.50
C GLU A 766 -26.16 29.01 -12.49
N ASP A 767 -25.99 30.32 -12.31
CA ASP A 767 -25.01 31.13 -13.04
C ASP A 767 -25.10 31.01 -14.57
N GLY A 768 -26.32 30.91 -15.11
CA GLY A 768 -26.53 30.78 -16.56
C GLY A 768 -26.12 29.43 -17.14
N GLY A 769 -25.96 28.39 -16.31
CA GLY A 769 -25.54 27.04 -16.74
C GLY A 769 -24.07 26.75 -16.54
N GLU A 770 -23.28 27.67 -15.97
CA GLU A 770 -21.86 27.44 -15.69
C GLU A 770 -21.60 26.69 -14.37
N THR A 771 -22.60 26.68 -13.48
CA THR A 771 -22.54 25.99 -12.19
C THR A 771 -23.64 24.94 -12.12
N MET A 772 -23.27 23.68 -11.89
CA MET A 772 -24.18 22.59 -11.59
C MET A 772 -24.25 22.39 -10.08
N VAL A 773 -25.46 22.37 -9.53
CA VAL A 773 -25.73 22.15 -8.11
C VAL A 773 -26.27 20.74 -7.92
N GLU A 774 -25.61 19.97 -7.07
CA GLU A 774 -26.07 18.66 -6.64
C GLU A 774 -26.56 18.75 -5.19
N VAL A 775 -27.86 18.57 -4.99
CA VAL A 775 -28.47 18.44 -3.67
C VAL A 775 -28.75 16.96 -3.43
N MET A 776 -28.14 16.36 -2.42
CA MET A 776 -28.33 14.96 -2.04
C MET A 776 -29.16 14.91 -0.76
N ARG A 777 -30.21 14.09 -0.72
CA ARG A 777 -31.02 13.87 0.48
C ARG A 777 -31.22 12.38 0.76
N LEU A 778 -31.09 12.01 2.03
CA LEU A 778 -31.27 10.64 2.49
C LEU A 778 -32.59 10.48 3.23
N TYR A 779 -33.36 9.45 2.90
CA TYR A 779 -34.65 9.13 3.51
C TYR A 779 -34.68 7.68 4.02
N SER A 780 -35.47 7.43 5.05
CA SER A 780 -35.84 6.06 5.42
C SER A 780 -36.89 5.51 4.44
N ASP A 781 -36.74 4.26 4.00
CA ASP A 781 -37.65 3.61 3.04
C ASP A 781 -39.11 3.59 3.56
N LYS A 782 -39.29 3.38 4.88
CA LYS A 782 -40.61 3.43 5.55
C LYS A 782 -41.33 4.77 5.41
N ALA A 783 -40.59 5.88 5.35
CA ALA A 783 -41.16 7.22 5.22
C ALA A 783 -41.43 7.59 3.75
N ALA A 784 -40.70 7.01 2.81
CA ALA A 784 -40.85 7.31 1.38
C ALA A 784 -42.00 6.56 0.71
N GLU A 785 -42.32 5.32 1.14
CA GLU A 785 -43.41 4.53 0.54
C GLU A 785 -44.79 4.82 1.20
N ASN A 786 -44.81 5.18 2.48
CA ASN A 786 -46.04 5.47 3.21
C ASN A 786 -46.34 6.98 3.24
N LYS A 787 -46.99 7.51 2.19
CA LYS A 787 -48.10 8.50 2.26
C LYS A 787 -48.37 9.11 0.89
N LYS A 788 -49.57 8.84 0.37
CA LYS A 788 -50.14 9.54 -0.79
C LYS A 788 -50.53 11.01 -0.49
N ASP A 789 -50.61 11.41 0.79
CA ASP A 789 -51.30 12.66 1.20
C ASP A 789 -50.48 13.59 2.13
N SER A 790 -49.16 13.46 2.26
CA SER A 790 -48.33 14.48 2.95
C SER A 790 -46.95 14.60 2.30
N PRO A 791 -46.67 15.66 1.53
CA PRO A 791 -45.42 15.78 0.77
C PRO A 791 -44.18 16.11 1.60
N SER A 792 -44.30 16.46 2.88
CA SER A 792 -43.17 16.88 3.72
C SER A 792 -42.58 15.72 4.54
N VAL A 793 -41.66 14.95 3.93
CA VAL A 793 -40.79 14.03 4.69
C VAL A 793 -39.47 14.73 4.93
N LEU A 794 -39.11 14.93 6.20
CA LEU A 794 -37.80 15.46 6.55
C LEU A 794 -36.71 14.44 6.21
N PRO A 795 -35.64 14.86 5.50
CA PRO A 795 -34.51 14.00 5.24
C PRO A 795 -33.75 13.69 6.54
N ILE A 796 -33.11 12.52 6.58
CA ILE A 796 -32.20 12.09 7.65
C ILE A 796 -30.90 12.91 7.61
N SER A 797 -30.43 13.23 6.39
CA SER A 797 -29.24 14.04 6.15
C SER A 797 -29.33 14.70 4.77
N VAL A 798 -28.72 15.86 4.62
CA VAL A 798 -28.67 16.64 3.38
C VAL A 798 -27.22 17.02 3.10
N CYS A 799 -26.79 16.87 1.84
CA CYS A 799 -25.48 17.32 1.38
C CYS A 799 -25.66 18.14 0.10
N VAL A 800 -25.06 19.32 0.02
CA VAL A 800 -25.09 20.18 -1.17
C VAL A 800 -23.68 20.34 -1.70
N ARG A 801 -23.50 20.08 -3.00
CA ARG A 801 -22.23 20.20 -3.72
C ARG A 801 -22.40 21.06 -4.95
N TYR A 802 -21.36 21.82 -5.26
CA TYR A 802 -21.33 22.69 -6.44
C TYR A 802 -20.24 22.21 -7.39
N PHE A 803 -20.52 22.24 -8.68
CA PHE A 803 -19.56 21.91 -9.71
C PHE A 803 -19.48 23.02 -10.74
N THR A 804 -18.26 23.36 -11.16
CA THR A 804 -18.01 24.36 -12.20
C THR A 804 -17.70 23.68 -13.52
N LEU A 805 -18.29 24.18 -14.61
CA LEU A 805 -18.03 23.68 -15.96
C LEU A 805 -16.58 24.00 -16.38
N CYS A 806 -15.82 22.97 -16.76
CA CYS A 806 -14.52 23.12 -17.40
C CYS A 806 -14.72 23.41 -18.89
N LEU A 807 -14.75 24.69 -19.25
CA LEU A 807 -14.57 25.09 -20.64
C LEU A 807 -13.12 24.80 -21.03
N GLU A 808 -12.88 23.74 -21.81
CA GLU A 808 -11.60 23.60 -22.50
C GLU A 808 -11.42 24.86 -23.34
N ARG A 809 -10.53 25.76 -22.92
CA ARG A 809 -10.08 26.85 -23.79
C ARG A 809 -9.45 26.16 -24.98
N SER A 810 -10.14 26.19 -26.11
CA SER A 810 -9.56 25.86 -27.40
C SER A 810 -8.27 26.68 -27.53
N VAL A 811 -7.12 26.00 -27.39
CA VAL A 811 -5.85 26.56 -27.80
C VAL A 811 -5.92 26.59 -29.32
N SER A 812 -6.38 27.73 -29.84
CA SER A 812 -6.38 28.07 -31.26
C SER A 812 -4.96 28.18 -31.79
#